data_AF-A0A812Q9P3-F1
#
_entry.id   AF-A0A812Q9P3-F1
#
_cell.length_a   1.000
_cell.length_b   1.000
_cell.length_c   1.000
_cell.angle_alpha   90.00
_cell.angle_beta   90.00
_cell.angle_gamma   90.00
#
_symmetry.space_group_name_H-M   'P 1'
#
loop_
_entity.id
_entity.type
_entity.pdbx_description
1 polymer ?
#
loop_
_entity_poly.entity_id
_entity_poly.type
_entity_poly.pdbx_seq_one_letter_code
_entity_poly.pdbx_strand_id
1 'polypeptide(L)'
;MCSFLVANWLISNLTYANFFLRFRGPDATNRWQGYGYDFVHNLLHMTGERILQPFRRPELGLVALFNGEIYNWQELPGKAGFRSDGDAILSEYASEGRRFAGRLNGEYAIVVFDFGTLARRSQWDTFGTKPLWYARSESGKFAVASYASALRRLDFADEDIRQVEPNSVVIFKMPQHGESPASAGREGQIGSAKYKFTVTRLAVFEFDLRQHKSHTDDWQAAFRKAVQRRAGMNKMVPGRETPAMCLSDGYDSGGIALSLGKLGIQPAMYTVQAREDVGILVERFFHLKQQGMNATWKLSRLSTESFAQEKLFLREMAERVEYKLRPGYANVDDKAAAGLSWIYRQAAASGQRLFLSGSGADESISDYGNAGRALEFHSTLRGVFPSHLWTVFPWLNFFRGTQQDYLAKEESTAGAHGVEARYPFLDRSLIQEYLWLSADLKNSLYKAPLHHLLVAEGFPFTAGVKRGFSADLNLAGANAEAKAHDQKKDDTAKLRGRFWSSLGVAGNNTVVVSSCSHCSGDAAKEEWEEMSMRWQALAAAPPQAFAEEVRATVDHYFLTYCGPLFVSVAESFDLNGANAGWDFIMGLVAVVGVTAKLLEVVSAKMPFLEFVHFEDHDPLLSDHADPFDAENYRKLTYQPMKLYQYLWLWRHKLVHIKDPVYSCALYAPRVHPEEEVPS
;
A
#
# COMPACT_ATOMS: atom_id res chain seq x y z
N MET A 1 -8.20 -14.67 1.65
CA MET A 1 -7.30 -15.71 2.14
C MET A 1 -8.13 -16.64 2.98
N CYS A 2 -8.07 -17.95 2.77
CA CYS A 2 -8.59 -18.87 3.79
C CYS A 2 -7.45 -19.31 4.71
N SER A 3 -7.76 -20.18 5.66
CA SER A 3 -6.76 -20.97 6.35
C SER A 3 -7.36 -22.31 6.78
N PHE A 4 -6.51 -23.25 7.15
CA PHE A 4 -6.96 -24.52 7.71
C PHE A 4 -5.95 -25.11 8.69
N LEU A 5 -6.46 -26.05 9.48
CA LEU A 5 -5.72 -26.92 10.39
C LEU A 5 -6.37 -28.31 10.32
N VAL A 6 -5.57 -29.36 10.16
CA VAL A 6 -6.05 -30.74 10.15
C VAL A 6 -5.10 -31.59 10.99
N ALA A 7 -5.64 -32.43 11.87
CA ALA A 7 -4.90 -33.38 12.68
C ALA A 7 -5.50 -34.80 12.55
N ASN A 8 -4.70 -35.86 12.69
CA ASN A 8 -5.19 -37.25 12.78
C ASN A 8 -5.63 -37.66 14.20
N TRP A 9 -6.14 -36.70 14.97
CA TRP A 9 -6.78 -36.88 16.28
C TRP A 9 -7.69 -35.67 16.56
N LEU A 10 -8.52 -35.76 17.60
CA LEU A 10 -9.40 -34.67 18.04
C LEU A 10 -8.60 -33.52 18.67
N ILE A 11 -8.68 -32.31 18.11
CA ILE A 11 -8.03 -31.13 18.68
C ILE A 11 -8.81 -30.66 19.92
N SER A 12 -8.23 -30.82 21.10
CA SER A 12 -8.86 -30.45 22.38
C SER A 12 -9.00 -28.93 22.53
N ASN A 13 -7.90 -28.18 22.47
CA ASN A 13 -7.89 -26.72 22.58
C ASN A 13 -7.86 -26.05 21.20
N LEU A 14 -9.00 -26.10 20.50
CA LEU A 14 -9.12 -25.53 19.16
C LEU A 14 -8.89 -24.00 19.14
N THR A 15 -9.36 -23.27 20.15
CA THR A 15 -9.21 -21.80 20.25
C THR A 15 -7.74 -21.39 20.27
N TYR A 16 -6.89 -22.15 20.98
CA TYR A 16 -5.45 -21.94 21.00
C TYR A 16 -4.80 -22.27 19.65
N ALA A 17 -5.00 -23.49 19.14
CA ALA A 17 -4.36 -23.94 17.89
C ALA A 17 -4.79 -23.11 16.66
N ASN A 18 -6.04 -22.60 16.64
CA ASN A 18 -6.59 -21.79 15.54
C ASN A 18 -6.36 -20.28 15.70
N PHE A 19 -5.62 -19.81 16.73
CA PHE A 19 -5.60 -18.40 17.16
C PHE A 19 -5.24 -17.39 16.05
N PHE A 20 -4.15 -17.60 15.30
CA PHE A 20 -3.78 -16.76 14.16
C PHE A 20 -4.51 -17.16 12.87
N LEU A 21 -4.87 -18.43 12.74
CA LEU A 21 -5.49 -18.98 11.53
C LEU A 21 -6.86 -18.35 11.26
N ARG A 22 -7.66 -18.09 12.30
CA ARG A 22 -8.98 -17.45 12.20
C ARG A 22 -8.96 -16.05 11.57
N PHE A 23 -7.90 -15.26 11.77
CA PHE A 23 -7.83 -13.89 11.27
C PHE A 23 -7.75 -13.83 9.74
N ARG A 24 -7.15 -14.85 9.11
CA ARG A 24 -7.11 -14.98 7.64
C ARG A 24 -8.50 -15.09 7.04
N GLY A 25 -9.34 -15.92 7.64
CA GLY A 25 -10.69 -16.26 7.20
C GLY A 25 -11.77 -15.87 8.22
N PRO A 26 -12.07 -14.56 8.36
CA PRO A 26 -12.97 -14.05 9.38
C PRO A 26 -14.46 -14.32 9.13
N ASP A 27 -14.86 -14.76 7.92
CA ASP A 27 -16.28 -14.88 7.57
C ASP A 27 -16.95 -16.12 8.18
N ALA A 28 -16.20 -17.21 8.38
CA ALA A 28 -16.69 -18.41 9.08
C ALA A 28 -15.53 -19.33 9.46
N THR A 29 -15.56 -19.88 10.68
CA THR A 29 -14.82 -21.11 11.01
C THR A 29 -15.76 -22.30 10.87
N ASN A 30 -15.35 -23.34 10.14
CA ASN A 30 -16.04 -24.62 10.10
C ASN A 30 -15.15 -25.74 10.66
N ARG A 31 -15.78 -26.75 11.29
CA ARG A 31 -15.11 -27.94 11.82
C ARG A 31 -15.86 -29.20 11.38
N TRP A 32 -15.15 -30.18 10.84
CA TRP A 32 -15.71 -31.48 10.50
C TRP A 32 -14.79 -32.61 10.97
N GLN A 33 -15.37 -33.74 11.35
CA GLN A 33 -14.66 -34.91 11.86
C GLN A 33 -15.04 -36.14 11.03
N GLY A 34 -14.04 -36.93 10.65
CA GLY A 34 -14.25 -38.13 9.82
C GLY A 34 -12.94 -38.85 9.52
N TYR A 35 -13.03 -40.16 9.25
CA TYR A 35 -11.88 -41.03 8.93
C TYR A 35 -10.72 -41.02 9.95
N GLY A 36 -10.98 -40.65 11.20
CA GLY A 36 -9.96 -40.49 12.26
C GLY A 36 -9.25 -39.13 12.26
N TYR A 37 -9.78 -38.12 11.55
CA TYR A 37 -9.22 -36.77 11.48
C TYR A 37 -10.22 -35.72 11.98
N ASP A 38 -9.67 -34.61 12.45
CA ASP A 38 -10.37 -33.38 12.82
C ASP A 38 -9.91 -32.27 11.85
N PHE A 39 -10.84 -31.79 11.03
CA PHE A 39 -10.60 -30.84 9.95
C PHE A 39 -11.20 -29.48 10.31
N VAL A 40 -10.39 -28.43 10.28
CA VAL A 40 -10.78 -27.05 10.59
C VAL A 40 -10.47 -26.17 9.39
N HIS A 41 -11.41 -25.32 9.01
CA HIS A 41 -11.22 -24.31 7.97
C HIS A 41 -11.71 -22.94 8.46
N ASN A 42 -11.01 -21.88 8.09
CA ASN A 42 -11.46 -20.49 8.29
C ASN A 42 -11.58 -19.84 6.91
N LEU A 43 -12.78 -19.39 6.56
CA LEU A 43 -13.17 -18.90 5.25
C LEU A 43 -13.03 -17.37 5.17
N LEU A 44 -12.32 -16.88 4.15
CA LEU A 44 -12.63 -15.58 3.56
C LEU A 44 -13.30 -15.87 2.21
N HIS A 45 -14.58 -15.55 2.10
CA HIS A 45 -15.40 -15.83 0.93
C HIS A 45 -15.15 -14.78 -0.15
N MET A 46 -14.41 -15.15 -1.19
CA MET A 46 -14.01 -14.23 -2.27
C MET A 46 -14.77 -14.45 -3.58
N THR A 47 -15.07 -15.71 -3.92
CA THR A 47 -15.60 -16.12 -5.23
C THR A 47 -16.73 -17.14 -5.08
N GLY A 48 -17.74 -17.07 -5.97
CA GLY A 48 -18.83 -18.05 -6.06
C GLY A 48 -19.78 -18.10 -4.84
N GLU A 49 -20.47 -19.24 -4.65
CA GLU A 49 -21.29 -19.50 -3.47
C GLU A 49 -20.46 -19.64 -2.18
N ARG A 50 -21.07 -19.32 -1.02
CA ARG A 50 -20.43 -19.41 0.30
C ARG A 50 -20.34 -20.85 0.80
N ILE A 51 -19.42 -21.63 0.26
CA ILE A 51 -19.21 -23.04 0.65
C ILE A 51 -18.24 -23.14 1.84
N LEU A 52 -18.70 -23.79 2.92
CA LEU A 52 -17.85 -24.15 4.05
C LEU A 52 -17.04 -25.42 3.73
N GLN A 53 -15.72 -25.36 3.96
CA GLN A 53 -14.82 -26.48 3.75
C GLN A 53 -14.67 -27.33 5.03
N PRO A 54 -14.25 -28.61 4.98
CA PRO A 54 -13.74 -29.34 3.81
C PRO A 54 -14.77 -29.62 2.71
N PHE A 55 -14.33 -29.50 1.46
CA PHE A 55 -15.01 -30.13 0.33
C PHE A 55 -14.93 -31.65 0.49
N ARG A 56 -15.99 -32.37 0.13
CA ARG A 56 -16.09 -33.84 0.33
C ARG A 56 -16.78 -34.49 -0.85
N ARG A 57 -16.27 -35.65 -1.27
CA ARG A 57 -16.92 -36.63 -2.15
C ARG A 57 -16.94 -37.99 -1.43
N PRO A 58 -17.92 -38.24 -0.53
CA PRO A 58 -17.99 -39.47 0.25
C PRO A 58 -18.03 -40.72 -0.61
N GLU A 59 -18.63 -40.63 -1.80
CA GLU A 59 -18.75 -41.70 -2.80
C GLU A 59 -17.41 -42.14 -3.39
N LEU A 60 -16.38 -41.30 -3.31
CA LEU A 60 -15.00 -41.59 -3.70
C LEU A 60 -14.04 -41.65 -2.49
N GLY A 61 -14.53 -41.45 -1.27
CA GLY A 61 -13.70 -41.31 -0.07
C GLY A 61 -12.74 -40.11 -0.10
N LEU A 62 -13.09 -39.03 -0.82
CA LEU A 62 -12.21 -37.85 -0.98
C LEU A 62 -12.64 -36.69 -0.07
N VAL A 63 -11.64 -36.00 0.51
CA VAL A 63 -11.80 -34.81 1.34
C VAL A 63 -10.74 -33.79 0.94
N ALA A 64 -11.09 -32.51 0.76
CA ALA A 64 -10.13 -31.46 0.39
C ALA A 64 -10.32 -30.15 1.19
N LEU A 65 -9.19 -29.48 1.45
CA LEU A 65 -9.12 -28.15 2.05
C LEU A 65 -8.21 -27.26 1.21
N PHE A 66 -8.52 -25.96 1.22
CA PHE A 66 -8.05 -25.01 0.24
C PHE A 66 -7.97 -23.59 0.80
N ASN A 67 -6.85 -22.93 0.53
CA ASN A 67 -6.61 -21.51 0.74
C ASN A 67 -5.99 -20.95 -0.53
N GLY A 68 -6.73 -20.13 -1.27
CA GLY A 68 -6.29 -19.58 -2.54
C GLY A 68 -7.46 -19.12 -3.41
N GLU A 69 -7.18 -18.97 -4.71
CA GLU A 69 -8.16 -18.77 -5.78
C GLU A 69 -7.69 -19.56 -7.03
N ILE A 70 -8.59 -20.32 -7.67
CA ILE A 70 -8.33 -21.08 -8.90
C ILE A 70 -8.94 -20.33 -10.08
N TYR A 71 -8.26 -19.30 -10.60
CA TYR A 71 -8.78 -18.38 -11.63
C TYR A 71 -9.45 -19.07 -12.83
N ASN A 72 -8.96 -20.25 -13.27
CA ASN A 72 -9.51 -20.99 -14.41
C ASN A 72 -10.63 -21.99 -14.07
N TRP A 73 -11.25 -21.98 -12.88
CA TRP A 73 -12.26 -22.97 -12.49
C TRP A 73 -13.45 -23.09 -13.47
N GLN A 74 -13.83 -21.98 -14.11
CA GLN A 74 -14.88 -21.91 -15.15
C GLN A 74 -14.40 -22.29 -16.58
N GLU A 75 -13.18 -22.78 -16.72
CA GLU A 75 -12.62 -23.31 -17.96
C GLU A 75 -12.50 -24.85 -17.91
N LEU A 76 -12.48 -25.43 -16.71
CA LEU A 76 -12.27 -26.86 -16.45
C LEU A 76 -13.50 -27.74 -16.79
N PRO A 77 -13.31 -29.05 -17.04
CA PRO A 77 -14.42 -30.01 -17.18
C PRO A 77 -15.29 -30.05 -15.92
N GLY A 78 -16.61 -30.27 -16.10
CA GLY A 78 -17.56 -30.34 -14.98
C GLY A 78 -18.07 -28.99 -14.46
N LYS A 79 -17.52 -27.87 -14.93
CA LYS A 79 -17.82 -26.50 -14.49
C LYS A 79 -19.29 -26.10 -14.32
N ALA A 80 -20.22 -26.71 -15.05
CA ALA A 80 -21.66 -26.45 -14.91
C ALA A 80 -22.22 -26.87 -13.53
N GLY A 81 -21.52 -27.74 -12.79
CA GLY A 81 -21.85 -28.13 -11.42
C GLY A 81 -20.92 -27.54 -10.35
N PHE A 82 -20.01 -26.63 -10.70
CA PHE A 82 -19.14 -25.94 -9.72
C PHE A 82 -19.83 -24.66 -9.27
N ARG A 83 -19.95 -24.46 -7.96
CA ARG A 83 -20.61 -23.28 -7.37
C ARG A 83 -19.60 -22.32 -6.75
N SER A 84 -18.43 -22.82 -6.35
CA SER A 84 -17.21 -22.03 -6.15
C SER A 84 -16.02 -22.72 -6.81
N ASP A 85 -14.88 -22.03 -6.83
CA ASP A 85 -13.65 -22.51 -7.45
C ASP A 85 -13.11 -23.81 -6.84
N GLY A 86 -13.27 -23.97 -5.52
CA GLY A 86 -12.85 -25.16 -4.79
C GLY A 86 -13.65 -26.44 -5.09
N ASP A 87 -14.89 -26.36 -5.64
CA ASP A 87 -15.61 -27.55 -6.12
C ASP A 87 -14.83 -28.28 -7.24
N ALA A 88 -14.00 -27.54 -8.00
CA ALA A 88 -13.16 -28.11 -9.06
C ALA A 88 -12.06 -29.03 -8.53
N ILE A 89 -11.57 -28.82 -7.30
CA ILE A 89 -10.42 -29.54 -6.73
C ILE A 89 -10.67 -31.05 -6.69
N LEU A 90 -11.84 -31.46 -6.17
CA LEU A 90 -12.20 -32.88 -6.08
C LEU A 90 -12.65 -33.47 -7.42
N SER A 91 -13.08 -32.64 -8.37
CA SER A 91 -13.38 -33.07 -9.74
C SER A 91 -12.10 -33.41 -10.51
N GLU A 92 -11.11 -32.53 -10.46
CA GLU A 92 -9.85 -32.68 -11.18
C GLU A 92 -8.91 -33.69 -10.50
N TYR A 93 -8.90 -33.81 -9.16
CA TYR A 93 -8.18 -34.90 -8.50
C TYR A 93 -8.76 -36.28 -8.85
N ALA A 94 -10.08 -36.41 -9.02
CA ALA A 94 -10.71 -37.67 -9.40
C ALA A 94 -10.36 -38.14 -10.83
N SER A 95 -10.07 -37.20 -11.75
CA SER A 95 -9.70 -37.51 -13.13
C SER A 95 -8.19 -37.66 -13.36
N GLU A 96 -7.36 -36.83 -12.74
CA GLU A 96 -5.91 -36.73 -13.00
C GLU A 96 -5.04 -37.22 -11.82
N GLY A 97 -5.65 -37.54 -10.69
CA GLY A 97 -4.97 -37.91 -9.46
C GLY A 97 -3.91 -36.89 -9.07
N ARG A 98 -2.69 -37.35 -8.76
CA ARG A 98 -1.57 -36.50 -8.32
C ARG A 98 -1.12 -35.40 -9.31
N ARG A 99 -1.56 -35.42 -10.58
CA ARG A 99 -1.18 -34.45 -11.61
C ARG A 99 -2.13 -33.25 -11.74
N PHE A 100 -3.32 -33.30 -11.13
CA PHE A 100 -4.39 -32.34 -11.41
C PHE A 100 -4.01 -30.87 -11.25
N ALA A 101 -3.17 -30.54 -10.25
CA ALA A 101 -2.72 -29.17 -10.00
C ALA A 101 -1.94 -28.54 -11.16
N GLY A 102 -1.39 -29.32 -12.09
CA GLY A 102 -0.82 -28.75 -13.32
C GLY A 102 -1.86 -28.01 -14.16
N ARG A 103 -3.10 -28.52 -14.20
CA ARG A 103 -4.25 -27.94 -14.92
C ARG A 103 -4.88 -26.74 -14.20
N LEU A 104 -4.74 -26.65 -12.88
CA LEU A 104 -5.24 -25.52 -12.09
C LEU A 104 -4.37 -24.28 -12.31
N ASN A 105 -4.96 -23.16 -12.74
CA ASN A 105 -4.28 -21.87 -12.82
C ASN A 105 -4.78 -20.96 -11.71
N GLY A 106 -3.95 -20.72 -10.71
CA GLY A 106 -4.34 -20.07 -9.47
C GLY A 106 -3.16 -19.81 -8.54
N GLU A 107 -3.46 -19.24 -7.38
CA GLU A 107 -2.53 -19.01 -6.26
C GLU A 107 -3.09 -19.73 -5.04
N TYR A 108 -2.53 -20.88 -4.66
CA TYR A 108 -3.21 -21.80 -3.77
C TYR A 108 -2.30 -22.69 -2.93
N ALA A 109 -2.76 -22.96 -1.72
CA ALA A 109 -2.38 -24.07 -0.87
C ALA A 109 -3.57 -25.05 -0.82
N ILE A 110 -3.45 -26.19 -1.50
CA ILE A 110 -4.45 -27.27 -1.50
C ILE A 110 -3.93 -28.44 -0.65
N VAL A 111 -4.83 -29.11 0.08
CA VAL A 111 -4.60 -30.46 0.61
C VAL A 111 -5.76 -31.37 0.20
N VAL A 112 -5.44 -32.53 -0.37
CA VAL A 112 -6.42 -33.61 -0.63
C VAL A 112 -6.06 -34.82 0.24
N PHE A 113 -7.08 -35.41 0.86
CA PHE A 113 -7.05 -36.70 1.54
C PHE A 113 -7.92 -37.68 0.72
N ASP A 114 -7.32 -38.79 0.33
CA ASP A 114 -7.90 -39.84 -0.52
C ASP A 114 -7.94 -41.14 0.27
N PHE A 115 -9.09 -41.42 0.88
CA PHE A 115 -9.33 -42.61 1.70
C PHE A 115 -9.82 -43.82 0.90
N GLY A 116 -10.23 -43.63 -0.36
CA GLY A 116 -10.91 -44.65 -1.16
C GLY A 116 -10.00 -45.79 -1.63
N THR A 117 -8.78 -45.49 -2.08
CA THR A 117 -7.93 -46.51 -2.76
C THR A 117 -6.62 -46.82 -2.04
N LEU A 118 -5.86 -45.78 -1.66
CA LEU A 118 -4.47 -45.93 -1.20
C LEU A 118 -4.11 -44.97 -0.06
N ALA A 119 -5.11 -44.45 0.65
CA ALA A 119 -4.97 -43.65 1.88
C ALA A 119 -3.88 -42.57 1.74
N ARG A 120 -4.06 -41.67 0.77
CA ARG A 120 -3.07 -40.66 0.38
C ARG A 120 -3.38 -39.30 0.97
N ARG A 121 -2.33 -38.54 1.27
CA ARG A 121 -2.40 -37.07 1.43
C ARG A 121 -1.54 -36.43 0.35
N SER A 122 -1.93 -35.28 -0.19
CA SER A 122 -1.11 -34.55 -1.16
C SER A 122 -1.32 -33.05 -1.02
N GLN A 123 -0.29 -32.26 -1.38
CA GLN A 123 -0.16 -30.83 -1.09
C GLN A 123 0.47 -30.09 -2.27
N TRP A 124 0.01 -28.88 -2.61
CA TRP A 124 0.44 -28.12 -3.81
C TRP A 124 0.43 -26.60 -3.62
N ASP A 125 1.43 -25.91 -4.20
CA ASP A 125 1.46 -24.51 -4.68
C ASP A 125 2.49 -24.42 -5.83
N THR A 126 2.31 -23.52 -6.81
CA THR A 126 3.31 -23.30 -7.88
C THR A 126 4.50 -22.44 -7.45
N PHE A 127 4.28 -21.34 -6.70
CA PHE A 127 5.33 -20.39 -6.30
C PHE A 127 5.50 -20.27 -4.78
N GLY A 128 4.68 -20.98 -3.99
CA GLY A 128 4.60 -20.81 -2.54
C GLY A 128 3.80 -19.58 -2.12
N THR A 129 2.89 -19.10 -2.99
CA THR A 129 2.03 -17.94 -2.78
C THR A 129 1.13 -18.02 -1.56
N LYS A 130 0.76 -19.22 -1.11
CA LYS A 130 -0.12 -19.45 0.04
C LYS A 130 0.60 -20.38 1.02
N PRO A 131 0.70 -20.02 2.31
CA PRO A 131 1.56 -20.74 3.23
C PRO A 131 0.93 -22.09 3.59
N LEU A 132 1.77 -23.13 3.60
CA LEU A 132 1.39 -24.51 3.89
C LEU A 132 2.52 -25.23 4.61
N TRP A 133 2.18 -25.81 5.75
CA TRP A 133 3.10 -26.48 6.67
C TRP A 133 2.52 -27.81 7.10
N TYR A 134 3.37 -28.80 7.33
CA TYR A 134 3.00 -30.08 7.92
C TYR A 134 3.95 -30.46 9.05
N ALA A 135 3.49 -31.33 9.95
CA ALA A 135 4.30 -31.94 10.99
C ALA A 135 3.96 -33.42 11.12
N ARG A 136 4.94 -34.22 11.56
CA ARG A 136 4.80 -35.65 11.83
C ARG A 136 5.70 -36.03 13.02
N SER A 137 5.22 -36.83 13.96
CA SER A 137 6.05 -37.35 15.06
C SER A 137 6.42 -38.81 14.87
N GLU A 138 7.40 -39.31 15.61
CA GLU A 138 7.69 -40.76 15.69
C GLU A 138 6.51 -41.58 16.24
N SER A 139 5.71 -40.97 17.12
CA SER A 139 4.47 -41.55 17.67
C SER A 139 3.29 -41.58 16.70
N GLY A 140 3.46 -41.13 15.45
CA GLY A 140 2.43 -41.21 14.42
C GLY A 140 1.39 -40.10 14.44
N LYS A 141 1.55 -39.06 15.27
CA LYS A 141 0.82 -37.80 15.07
C LYS A 141 1.19 -37.24 13.70
N PHE A 142 0.22 -36.70 12.99
CA PHE A 142 0.40 -35.89 11.78
C PHE A 142 -0.60 -34.74 11.80
N ALA A 143 -0.12 -33.56 11.45
CA ALA A 143 -0.99 -32.42 11.15
C ALA A 143 -0.51 -31.64 9.93
N VAL A 144 -1.42 -30.87 9.35
CA VAL A 144 -1.17 -29.90 8.29
C VAL A 144 -1.92 -28.61 8.58
N ALA A 145 -1.27 -27.47 8.39
CA ALA A 145 -1.80 -26.16 8.70
C ALA A 145 -1.33 -25.09 7.71
N SER A 146 -2.03 -23.96 7.64
CA SER A 146 -1.54 -22.81 6.87
C SER A 146 -0.35 -22.09 7.54
N TYR A 147 -0.15 -22.27 8.85
CA TYR A 147 0.88 -21.58 9.65
C TYR A 147 1.65 -22.56 10.53
N ALA A 148 2.95 -22.32 10.73
CA ALA A 148 3.84 -23.19 11.52
C ALA A 148 3.47 -23.18 13.01
N SER A 149 3.11 -22.01 13.55
CA SER A 149 2.76 -21.89 14.97
C SER A 149 1.45 -22.61 15.34
N ALA A 150 0.58 -22.94 14.38
CA ALA A 150 -0.59 -23.78 14.64
C ALA A 150 -0.17 -25.24 14.91
N LEU A 151 0.94 -25.70 14.31
CA LEU A 151 1.53 -27.02 14.56
C LEU A 151 2.30 -27.04 15.89
N ARG A 152 3.04 -25.96 16.22
CA ARG A 152 3.65 -25.80 17.56
C ARG A 152 2.60 -25.86 18.68
N ARG A 153 1.43 -25.24 18.47
CA ARG A 153 0.27 -25.28 19.38
C ARG A 153 -0.50 -26.62 19.39
N LEU A 154 0.00 -27.66 18.71
CA LEU A 154 -0.42 -29.06 18.77
C LEU A 154 0.68 -29.98 19.36
N ASP A 155 1.67 -29.38 20.02
CA ASP A 155 2.81 -30.02 20.68
C ASP A 155 3.72 -30.81 19.71
N PHE A 156 3.96 -30.25 18.51
CA PHE A 156 5.06 -30.68 17.64
C PHE A 156 6.33 -29.86 17.92
N ALA A 157 7.47 -30.54 17.94
CA ALA A 157 8.78 -29.91 17.97
C ALA A 157 9.12 -29.26 16.62
N ASP A 158 10.02 -28.27 16.61
CA ASP A 158 10.34 -27.51 15.39
C ASP A 158 11.07 -28.36 14.33
N GLU A 159 11.78 -29.41 14.72
CA GLU A 159 12.37 -30.39 13.83
C GLU A 159 11.34 -31.28 13.09
N ASP A 160 10.16 -31.49 13.68
CA ASP A 160 9.06 -32.23 13.04
C ASP A 160 8.28 -31.35 12.04
N ILE A 161 8.29 -30.03 12.24
CA ILE A 161 7.56 -29.03 11.44
C ILE A 161 8.32 -28.70 10.15
N ARG A 162 7.64 -28.78 9.00
CA ARG A 162 8.22 -28.53 7.67
C ARG A 162 7.26 -27.74 6.78
N GLN A 163 7.80 -26.74 6.09
CA GLN A 163 7.08 -26.00 5.05
C GLN A 163 6.98 -26.87 3.78
N VAL A 164 5.89 -26.73 3.03
CA VAL A 164 5.81 -27.24 1.65
C VAL A 164 6.69 -26.38 0.76
N GLU A 165 7.45 -27.02 -0.13
CA GLU A 165 8.32 -26.30 -1.07
C GLU A 165 7.49 -25.73 -2.24
N PRO A 166 7.81 -24.53 -2.73
CA PRO A 166 7.30 -24.02 -4.00
C PRO A 166 7.47 -25.02 -5.14
N ASN A 167 6.51 -24.99 -6.09
CA ASN A 167 6.45 -25.87 -7.25
C ASN A 167 6.55 -27.37 -6.91
N SER A 168 6.08 -27.79 -5.73
CA SER A 168 6.17 -29.19 -5.30
C SER A 168 4.83 -29.82 -4.93
N VAL A 169 4.64 -31.07 -5.36
CA VAL A 169 3.61 -31.97 -4.86
C VAL A 169 4.19 -32.79 -3.71
N VAL A 170 3.76 -32.59 -2.47
CA VAL A 170 4.21 -33.43 -1.34
C VAL A 170 3.19 -34.54 -1.08
N ILE A 171 3.46 -35.75 -1.59
CA ILE A 171 2.60 -36.93 -1.39
C ILE A 171 3.02 -37.68 -0.13
N PHE A 172 2.05 -37.98 0.75
CA PHE A 172 2.18 -38.94 1.84
C PHE A 172 1.34 -40.19 1.53
N LYS A 173 1.91 -41.38 1.72
CA LYS A 173 1.17 -42.64 1.83
C LYS A 173 0.90 -42.96 3.30
N MET A 174 -0.30 -43.41 3.63
CA MET A 174 -0.64 -44.03 4.90
C MET A 174 -0.55 -45.56 4.81
N PRO A 175 -0.52 -46.28 5.95
CA PRO A 175 -0.87 -47.70 6.00
C PRO A 175 -2.27 -47.97 5.43
N GLN A 176 -2.50 -49.17 4.89
CA GLN A 176 -3.81 -49.60 4.43
C GLN A 176 -4.69 -50.07 5.61
N HIS A 177 -6.01 -49.95 5.45
CA HIS A 177 -6.96 -50.49 6.44
C HIS A 177 -6.79 -52.01 6.57
N GLY A 178 -6.32 -52.44 7.74
CA GLY A 178 -5.91 -53.82 8.04
C GLY A 178 -4.98 -53.81 9.26
N GLU A 179 -4.01 -52.90 9.26
CA GLU A 179 -3.24 -52.49 10.45
C GLU A 179 -4.10 -51.55 11.33
N SER A 180 -5.18 -52.09 11.91
CA SER A 180 -6.18 -51.29 12.60
C SER A 180 -5.81 -50.98 14.06
N PRO A 181 -5.83 -49.71 14.50
CA PRO A 181 -5.77 -49.34 15.92
C PRO A 181 -7.09 -49.61 16.67
N ALA A 182 -7.87 -50.60 16.25
CA ALA A 182 -9.13 -51.02 16.87
C ALA A 182 -8.95 -51.70 18.24
N SER A 183 -7.70 -51.86 18.72
CA SER A 183 -7.38 -52.11 20.13
C SER A 183 -7.32 -50.81 20.96
N ALA A 184 -7.98 -49.73 20.52
CA ALA A 184 -8.26 -48.54 21.32
C ALA A 184 -9.25 -48.88 22.46
N GLY A 185 -8.74 -49.59 23.47
CA GLY A 185 -9.42 -49.76 24.74
C GLY A 185 -9.66 -48.42 25.44
N ARG A 186 -10.48 -48.45 26.49
CA ARG A 186 -10.68 -47.27 27.34
C ARG A 186 -9.35 -46.83 27.94
N GLU A 187 -9.04 -45.54 27.75
CA GLU A 187 -7.99 -44.77 28.43
C GLU A 187 -6.51 -45.19 28.19
N GLY A 188 -5.71 -44.22 27.73
CA GLY A 188 -4.31 -44.10 28.14
C GLY A 188 -3.22 -44.58 27.18
N GLN A 189 -3.40 -45.62 26.36
CA GLN A 189 -2.31 -46.18 25.52
C GLN A 189 -2.70 -46.43 24.07
N ILE A 190 -2.10 -45.64 23.16
CA ILE A 190 -2.11 -45.89 21.71
C ILE A 190 -0.84 -46.69 21.36
N GLY A 191 -1.01 -47.89 20.81
CA GLY A 191 0.12 -48.74 20.37
C GLY A 191 0.90 -48.11 19.21
N SER A 192 2.23 -48.21 19.27
CA SER A 192 3.16 -47.54 18.36
C SER A 192 3.32 -48.23 16.98
N ALA A 193 2.22 -48.27 16.21
CA ALA A 193 2.27 -48.65 14.80
C ALA A 193 3.17 -47.67 14.02
N LYS A 194 4.32 -48.14 13.53
CA LYS A 194 5.30 -47.30 12.81
C LYS A 194 4.84 -47.00 11.38
N TYR A 195 4.01 -45.96 11.25
CA TYR A 195 3.50 -45.42 9.98
C TYR A 195 4.62 -45.28 8.92
N LYS A 196 4.58 -46.10 7.87
CA LYS A 196 5.58 -46.12 6.79
C LYS A 196 5.37 -44.98 5.77
N PHE A 197 5.56 -43.75 6.22
CA PHE A 197 5.46 -42.56 5.36
C PHE A 197 6.50 -42.62 4.23
N THR A 198 6.06 -42.47 2.99
CA THR A 198 6.93 -42.18 1.84
C THR A 198 6.60 -40.79 1.34
N VAL A 199 7.58 -39.88 1.36
CA VAL A 199 7.47 -38.53 0.77
C VAL A 199 7.89 -38.60 -0.69
N THR A 200 6.95 -38.47 -1.61
CA THR A 200 7.25 -38.24 -3.03
C THR A 200 7.11 -36.76 -3.35
N ARG A 201 8.10 -36.17 -4.01
CA ARG A 201 8.05 -34.82 -4.59
C ARG A 201 7.92 -34.92 -6.12
N LEU A 202 7.07 -34.09 -6.71
CA LEU A 202 6.90 -33.89 -8.16
C LEU A 202 6.78 -32.38 -8.44
N ALA A 203 7.16 -31.93 -9.63
CA ALA A 203 6.87 -30.55 -10.05
C ALA A 203 5.36 -30.32 -10.24
N VAL A 204 4.87 -29.11 -9.96
CA VAL A 204 3.50 -28.68 -10.29
C VAL A 204 3.44 -28.15 -11.73
N PHE A 205 4.50 -27.46 -12.16
CA PHE A 205 4.67 -26.91 -13.50
C PHE A 205 6.15 -26.94 -13.89
N GLU A 206 6.45 -27.21 -15.16
CA GLU A 206 7.81 -27.18 -15.70
C GLU A 206 7.90 -26.03 -16.71
N PHE A 207 8.86 -25.12 -16.52
CA PHE A 207 9.05 -23.95 -17.37
C PHE A 207 10.01 -24.25 -18.52
N ASP A 208 9.66 -23.77 -19.72
CA ASP A 208 10.52 -23.81 -20.88
C ASP A 208 11.55 -22.67 -20.83
N LEU A 209 12.83 -23.01 -20.96
CA LEU A 209 13.97 -22.09 -20.81
C LEU A 209 14.54 -21.63 -22.17
N ARG A 210 13.90 -21.97 -23.28
CA ARG A 210 14.35 -21.61 -24.64
C ARG A 210 14.06 -20.14 -24.96
N GLN A 211 15.07 -19.29 -24.84
CA GLN A 211 15.00 -17.87 -25.21
C GLN A 211 14.89 -17.71 -26.73
N HIS A 212 13.85 -17.05 -27.21
CA HIS A 212 13.57 -16.90 -28.65
C HIS A 212 12.77 -15.63 -29.05
N LYS A 213 12.16 -14.89 -28.12
CA LYS A 213 11.35 -13.70 -28.43
C LYS A 213 12.18 -12.41 -28.36
N SER A 214 12.14 -11.59 -29.42
CA SER A 214 12.89 -10.33 -29.56
C SER A 214 12.05 -9.07 -29.31
N HIS A 215 10.80 -9.22 -28.86
CA HIS A 215 9.85 -8.15 -28.56
C HIS A 215 9.05 -8.50 -27.29
N THR A 216 8.33 -7.54 -26.72
CA THR A 216 7.72 -7.66 -25.37
C THR A 216 6.20 -7.79 -25.35
N ASP A 217 5.54 -7.82 -26.50
CA ASP A 217 4.09 -7.62 -26.60
C ASP A 217 3.29 -8.79 -26.02
N ASP A 218 3.76 -10.03 -26.22
CA ASP A 218 3.16 -11.23 -25.62
C ASP A 218 3.27 -11.20 -24.09
N TRP A 219 4.40 -10.73 -23.55
CA TRP A 219 4.57 -10.51 -22.11
C TRP A 219 3.58 -9.46 -21.60
N GLN A 220 3.40 -8.35 -22.32
CA GLN A 220 2.45 -7.29 -21.94
C GLN A 220 0.98 -7.74 -22.06
N ALA A 221 0.67 -8.63 -23.00
CA ALA A 221 -0.64 -9.28 -23.12
C ALA A 221 -0.87 -10.30 -21.98
N ALA A 222 0.16 -11.09 -21.63
CA ALA A 222 0.12 -11.98 -20.47
C ALA A 222 0.00 -11.22 -19.15
N PHE A 223 0.63 -10.06 -19.01
CA PHE A 223 0.60 -9.23 -17.81
C PHE A 223 -0.79 -8.64 -17.57
N ARG A 224 -1.41 -8.07 -18.59
CA ARG A 224 -2.80 -7.59 -18.52
C ARG A 224 -3.77 -8.72 -18.16
N LYS A 225 -3.60 -9.92 -18.74
CA LYS A 225 -4.36 -11.13 -18.35
C LYS A 225 -4.10 -11.56 -16.90
N ALA A 226 -2.85 -11.50 -16.43
CA ALA A 226 -2.47 -11.86 -15.06
C ALA A 226 -3.09 -10.93 -14.01
N VAL A 227 -3.15 -9.62 -14.30
CA VAL A 227 -3.87 -8.61 -13.50
C VAL A 227 -5.37 -8.85 -13.54
N GLN A 228 -5.96 -9.02 -14.74
CA GLN A 228 -7.40 -9.24 -14.92
C GLN A 228 -7.92 -10.46 -14.14
N ARG A 229 -7.22 -11.60 -14.24
CA ARG A 229 -7.55 -12.85 -13.50
C ARG A 229 -7.64 -12.61 -11.99
N ARG A 230 -6.72 -11.81 -11.45
CA ARG A 230 -6.59 -11.56 -10.00
C ARG A 230 -7.57 -10.51 -9.49
N ALA A 231 -7.86 -9.50 -10.29
CA ALA A 231 -8.91 -8.53 -10.01
C ALA A 231 -10.32 -9.17 -10.00
N GLY A 232 -10.51 -10.31 -10.68
CA GLY A 232 -11.63 -11.22 -10.45
C GLY A 232 -13.00 -10.78 -10.99
N MET A 233 -13.05 -9.72 -11.81
CA MET A 233 -14.23 -8.97 -12.30
C MET A 233 -15.56 -9.74 -12.39
N ASN A 234 -15.56 -10.98 -12.92
CA ASN A 234 -16.77 -11.75 -13.25
C ASN A 234 -17.01 -12.96 -12.32
N LYS A 235 -16.29 -13.07 -11.21
CA LYS A 235 -16.30 -14.26 -10.31
C LYS A 235 -16.44 -13.92 -8.83
N MET A 236 -16.12 -12.68 -8.46
CA MET A 236 -16.06 -12.20 -7.08
C MET A 236 -17.46 -12.06 -6.45
N VAL A 237 -17.52 -12.14 -5.13
CA VAL A 237 -18.73 -11.92 -4.33
C VAL A 237 -19.10 -10.42 -4.32
N PRO A 238 -20.40 -10.06 -4.42
CA PRO A 238 -20.85 -8.67 -4.32
C PRO A 238 -20.34 -7.93 -3.07
N GLY A 239 -19.80 -6.74 -3.26
CA GLY A 239 -19.16 -5.94 -2.21
C GLY A 239 -17.69 -6.29 -1.92
N ARG A 240 -17.04 -7.13 -2.75
CA ARG A 240 -15.61 -7.51 -2.63
C ARG A 240 -14.81 -7.34 -3.92
N GLU A 241 -15.43 -6.83 -4.98
CA GLU A 241 -14.89 -6.70 -6.34
C GLU A 241 -13.79 -5.63 -6.44
N THR A 242 -13.84 -4.60 -5.60
CA THR A 242 -12.88 -3.49 -5.57
C THR A 242 -11.51 -3.96 -5.02
N PRO A 243 -10.44 -4.02 -5.84
CA PRO A 243 -9.12 -4.36 -5.35
C PRO A 243 -8.48 -3.15 -4.64
N ALA A 244 -7.86 -3.39 -3.49
CA ALA A 244 -6.87 -2.46 -2.94
C ALA A 244 -5.49 -2.70 -3.60
N MET A 245 -4.62 -1.70 -3.60
CA MET A 245 -3.21 -1.88 -3.97
C MET A 245 -2.30 -0.79 -3.39
N CYS A 246 -1.01 -1.08 -3.28
CA CYS A 246 0.00 -0.03 -3.13
C CYS A 246 0.18 0.71 -4.46
N LEU A 247 0.31 2.04 -4.42
CA LEU A 247 0.82 2.85 -5.52
C LEU A 247 2.12 3.53 -5.09
N SER A 248 3.24 3.22 -5.74
CA SER A 248 4.51 3.95 -5.63
C SER A 248 4.84 4.68 -6.93
N ASP A 249 6.01 5.29 -7.04
CA ASP A 249 6.59 5.89 -8.25
C ASP A 249 7.24 4.84 -9.19
N GLY A 250 7.55 3.66 -8.67
CA GLY A 250 8.28 2.59 -9.37
C GLY A 250 7.45 1.83 -10.41
N TYR A 251 8.13 0.89 -11.08
CA TYR A 251 7.58 0.09 -12.18
C TYR A 251 6.40 -0.80 -11.79
N ASP A 252 6.52 -1.50 -10.66
CA ASP A 252 5.75 -2.74 -10.42
C ASP A 252 4.27 -2.45 -10.11
N SER A 253 4.01 -1.54 -9.17
CA SER A 253 2.66 -1.00 -8.94
C SER A 253 2.17 -0.14 -10.11
N GLY A 254 3.08 0.51 -10.85
CA GLY A 254 2.73 1.33 -12.01
C GLY A 254 2.09 0.51 -13.11
N GLY A 255 2.73 -0.61 -13.47
CA GLY A 255 2.20 -1.56 -14.45
C GLY A 255 0.86 -2.17 -14.02
N ILE A 256 0.69 -2.49 -12.73
CA ILE A 256 -0.60 -2.98 -12.20
C ILE A 256 -1.68 -1.88 -12.33
N ALA A 257 -1.40 -0.65 -11.87
CA ALA A 257 -2.38 0.45 -11.89
C ALA A 257 -2.81 0.82 -13.32
N LEU A 258 -1.85 0.95 -14.24
CA LEU A 258 -2.08 1.12 -15.68
C LEU A 258 -2.93 -0.03 -16.26
N SER A 259 -2.60 -1.28 -15.93
CA SER A 259 -3.35 -2.45 -16.42
C SER A 259 -4.78 -2.47 -15.92
N LEU A 260 -5.03 -2.09 -14.66
CA LEU A 260 -6.38 -1.98 -14.10
C LEU A 260 -7.20 -0.89 -14.82
N GLY A 261 -6.58 0.27 -15.11
CA GLY A 261 -7.22 1.34 -15.88
C GLY A 261 -7.60 0.93 -17.30
N LYS A 262 -6.68 0.27 -18.01
CA LYS A 262 -6.94 -0.32 -19.34
C LYS A 262 -7.99 -1.44 -19.33
N LEU A 263 -8.35 -1.97 -18.17
CA LEU A 263 -9.43 -2.94 -17.96
C LEU A 263 -10.72 -2.31 -17.40
N GLY A 264 -10.74 -0.99 -17.15
CA GLY A 264 -11.87 -0.28 -16.54
C GLY A 264 -12.09 -0.56 -15.05
N ILE A 265 -11.17 -1.30 -14.40
CA ILE A 265 -11.28 -1.72 -13.00
C ILE A 265 -10.86 -0.57 -12.10
N GLN A 266 -11.65 -0.27 -11.06
CA GLN A 266 -11.41 0.85 -10.15
C GLN A 266 -10.73 0.38 -8.86
N PRO A 267 -9.39 0.50 -8.71
CA PRO A 267 -8.73 0.18 -7.45
C PRO A 267 -8.94 1.26 -6.37
N ALA A 268 -8.84 0.82 -5.12
CA ALA A 268 -8.50 1.69 -3.99
C ALA A 268 -6.97 1.71 -3.85
N MET A 269 -6.34 2.82 -4.21
CA MET A 269 -4.87 2.96 -4.21
C MET A 269 -4.39 3.60 -2.91
N TYR A 270 -3.35 3.02 -2.29
CA TYR A 270 -2.78 3.50 -1.04
C TYR A 270 -1.28 3.77 -1.20
N THR A 271 -0.80 4.85 -0.60
CA THR A 271 0.62 5.19 -0.58
C THR A 271 1.00 5.67 0.82
N VAL A 272 1.87 4.92 1.51
CA VAL A 272 2.59 5.46 2.66
C VAL A 272 3.81 6.20 2.12
N GLN A 273 3.76 7.53 2.13
CA GLN A 273 4.82 8.39 1.61
C GLN A 273 6.08 8.25 2.46
N ALA A 274 7.22 7.95 1.84
CA ALA A 274 8.53 7.88 2.49
C ALA A 274 9.70 8.23 1.57
N ARG A 275 9.74 7.70 0.34
CA ARG A 275 10.81 7.96 -0.66
C ARG A 275 10.31 8.11 -2.10
N GLU A 276 9.00 7.94 -2.30
CA GLU A 276 8.33 7.98 -3.58
C GLU A 276 8.30 9.41 -4.13
N ASP A 277 8.48 9.55 -5.44
CA ASP A 277 8.27 10.82 -6.11
C ASP A 277 6.77 11.16 -6.14
N VAL A 278 6.39 12.24 -5.45
CA VAL A 278 4.98 12.68 -5.34
C VAL A 278 4.48 13.30 -6.64
N GLY A 279 5.35 13.90 -7.47
CA GLY A 279 4.99 14.39 -8.79
C GLY A 279 4.54 13.25 -9.69
N ILE A 280 5.38 12.21 -9.82
CA ILE A 280 5.06 10.99 -10.58
C ILE A 280 3.78 10.32 -10.06
N LEU A 281 3.56 10.27 -8.74
CA LEU A 281 2.33 9.74 -8.15
C LEU A 281 1.07 10.56 -8.53
N VAL A 282 1.18 11.89 -8.51
CA VAL A 282 0.09 12.81 -8.89
C VAL A 282 -0.20 12.71 -10.40
N GLU A 283 0.82 12.69 -11.24
CA GLU A 283 0.67 12.50 -12.69
C GLU A 283 0.02 11.14 -13.02
N ARG A 284 0.43 10.05 -12.34
CA ARG A 284 -0.24 8.74 -12.44
C ARG A 284 -1.72 8.84 -12.11
N PHE A 285 -2.06 9.47 -11.00
CA PHE A 285 -3.46 9.61 -10.58
C PHE A 285 -4.29 10.41 -11.61
N PHE A 286 -3.75 11.51 -12.15
CA PHE A 286 -4.44 12.29 -13.19
C PHE A 286 -4.52 11.55 -14.53
N HIS A 287 -3.49 10.81 -14.95
CA HIS A 287 -3.52 9.97 -16.15
C HIS A 287 -4.65 8.92 -16.05
N LEU A 288 -4.78 8.25 -14.90
CA LEU A 288 -5.88 7.32 -14.64
C LEU A 288 -7.25 8.02 -14.64
N LYS A 289 -7.38 9.20 -14.02
CA LYS A 289 -8.61 10.01 -14.05
C LYS A 289 -9.02 10.42 -15.47
N GLN A 290 -8.06 10.78 -16.33
CA GLN A 290 -8.30 11.12 -17.73
C GLN A 290 -8.80 9.92 -18.55
N GLN A 291 -8.43 8.69 -18.18
CA GLN A 291 -9.00 7.45 -18.74
C GLN A 291 -10.38 7.09 -18.16
N GLY A 292 -11.06 8.04 -17.50
CA GLY A 292 -12.42 7.87 -16.94
C GLY A 292 -12.47 7.12 -15.61
N MET A 293 -11.33 6.86 -14.96
CA MET A 293 -11.31 6.09 -13.71
C MET A 293 -11.82 6.88 -12.51
N ASN A 294 -12.89 6.42 -11.88
CA ASN A 294 -13.28 6.88 -10.55
C ASN A 294 -12.49 6.22 -9.39
N ALA A 295 -11.28 5.72 -9.65
CA ALA A 295 -10.38 5.19 -8.63
C ALA A 295 -10.12 6.20 -7.50
N THR A 296 -9.95 5.69 -6.27
CA THR A 296 -9.58 6.47 -5.10
C THR A 296 -8.08 6.34 -4.83
N TRP A 297 -7.47 7.40 -4.30
CA TRP A 297 -6.07 7.38 -3.87
C TRP A 297 -5.92 8.02 -2.49
N LYS A 298 -5.28 7.29 -1.57
CA LYS A 298 -4.93 7.76 -0.24
C LYS A 298 -3.41 7.81 -0.09
N LEU A 299 -2.83 8.97 -0.34
CA LEU A 299 -1.49 9.34 0.12
C LEU A 299 -1.54 9.62 1.62
N SER A 300 -0.57 9.13 2.40
CA SER A 300 -0.50 9.38 3.85
C SER A 300 0.93 9.25 4.37
N ARG A 301 1.28 10.04 5.38
CA ARG A 301 2.52 9.92 6.16
C ARG A 301 2.17 9.24 7.50
N LEU A 302 2.96 8.26 7.95
CA LEU A 302 2.73 7.64 9.25
C LEU A 302 3.33 8.51 10.36
N SER A 303 2.67 8.56 11.51
CA SER A 303 3.29 9.06 12.74
C SER A 303 4.12 7.94 13.40
N THR A 304 5.06 8.32 14.25
CA THR A 304 5.87 7.37 15.04
C THR A 304 4.97 6.47 15.90
N GLU A 305 3.87 7.02 16.40
CA GLU A 305 2.88 6.28 17.18
C GLU A 305 2.13 5.25 16.31
N SER A 306 1.53 5.66 15.18
CA SER A 306 0.82 4.72 14.29
C SER A 306 1.74 3.60 13.81
N PHE A 307 2.99 3.92 13.48
CA PHE A 307 3.98 2.91 13.09
C PHE A 307 4.37 1.95 14.22
N ALA A 308 4.40 2.42 15.48
CA ALA A 308 4.59 1.57 16.64
C ALA A 308 3.37 0.68 16.93
N GLN A 309 2.15 1.24 16.83
CA GLN A 309 0.88 0.51 16.96
C GLN A 309 0.77 -0.65 15.95
N GLU A 310 1.20 -0.45 14.69
CA GLU A 310 1.22 -1.53 13.70
C GLU A 310 2.22 -2.65 14.04
N LYS A 311 3.39 -2.32 14.59
CA LYS A 311 4.34 -3.37 15.05
C LYS A 311 3.80 -4.17 16.22
N LEU A 312 3.14 -3.52 17.18
CA LEU A 312 2.49 -4.19 18.31
C LEU A 312 1.39 -5.13 17.79
N PHE A 313 0.50 -4.62 16.94
CA PHE A 313 -0.54 -5.41 16.28
C PHE A 313 0.03 -6.63 15.53
N LEU A 314 1.10 -6.47 14.73
CA LEU A 314 1.71 -7.59 14.01
C LEU A 314 2.30 -8.64 14.96
N ARG A 315 2.92 -8.23 16.08
CA ARG A 315 3.47 -9.16 17.09
C ARG A 315 2.39 -9.94 17.85
N GLU A 316 1.20 -9.36 18.00
CA GLU A 316 0.07 -9.95 18.75
C GLU A 316 -0.89 -10.75 17.86
N MET A 317 -1.04 -10.39 16.58
CA MET A 317 -2.14 -10.84 15.71
C MET A 317 -1.68 -11.53 14.41
N ALA A 318 -0.43 -11.35 13.98
CA ALA A 318 0.11 -12.00 12.78
C ALA A 318 0.97 -13.23 13.12
N GLU A 319 1.13 -14.15 12.16
CA GLU A 319 2.10 -15.24 12.29
C GLU A 319 3.52 -14.68 12.25
N ARG A 320 4.34 -14.96 13.27
CA ARG A 320 5.78 -14.67 13.22
C ARG A 320 6.44 -15.61 12.21
N VAL A 321 6.88 -15.04 11.09
CA VAL A 321 7.68 -15.69 10.07
C VAL A 321 9.08 -15.10 10.10
N GLU A 322 10.08 -15.94 10.38
CA GLU A 322 11.49 -15.57 10.35
C GLU A 322 12.06 -15.74 8.93
N TYR A 323 12.91 -14.80 8.51
CA TYR A 323 13.43 -14.74 7.15
C TYR A 323 14.65 -15.64 6.97
N LYS A 324 14.61 -16.50 5.96
CA LYS A 324 15.69 -17.46 5.67
C LYS A 324 16.96 -16.77 5.15
N LEU A 325 16.83 -15.63 4.48
CA LEU A 325 17.97 -14.79 4.09
C LEU A 325 18.44 -13.81 5.18
N ARG A 326 17.69 -13.65 6.28
CA ARG A 326 18.07 -12.79 7.42
C ARG A 326 17.70 -13.47 8.75
N PRO A 327 18.42 -14.53 9.18
CA PRO A 327 18.14 -15.23 10.43
C PRO A 327 18.04 -14.28 11.64
N GLY A 328 17.08 -14.53 12.53
CA GLY A 328 16.75 -13.65 13.65
C GLY A 328 15.90 -12.42 13.29
N TYR A 329 15.73 -12.10 12.00
CA TYR A 329 14.79 -11.07 11.54
C TYR A 329 13.48 -11.71 11.06
N ALA A 330 12.36 -11.01 11.27
CA ALA A 330 11.03 -11.54 11.00
C ALA A 330 10.07 -10.45 10.51
N ASN A 331 8.98 -10.87 9.87
CA ASN A 331 7.91 -9.98 9.39
C ASN A 331 7.35 -9.05 10.48
N VAL A 332 7.22 -9.52 11.73
CA VAL A 332 6.71 -8.71 12.85
C VAL A 332 7.68 -7.63 13.34
N ASP A 333 8.92 -7.67 12.85
CA ASP A 333 9.98 -6.67 13.09
C ASP A 333 10.32 -5.87 11.81
N ASP A 334 9.63 -6.17 10.70
CA ASP A 334 9.84 -5.57 9.38
C ASP A 334 9.11 -4.22 9.23
N LYS A 335 9.89 -3.20 8.85
CA LYS A 335 9.45 -1.83 8.60
C LYS A 335 8.47 -1.75 7.42
N ALA A 336 8.69 -2.56 6.37
CA ALA A 336 7.79 -2.69 5.24
C ALA A 336 6.49 -3.40 5.64
N ALA A 337 6.57 -4.42 6.50
CA ALA A 337 5.38 -5.12 6.99
C ALA A 337 4.50 -4.21 7.87
N ALA A 338 5.07 -3.38 8.74
CA ALA A 338 4.30 -2.39 9.51
C ALA A 338 3.58 -1.37 8.61
N GLY A 339 4.24 -0.89 7.55
CA GLY A 339 3.59 -0.02 6.55
C GLY A 339 2.47 -0.72 5.77
N LEU A 340 2.67 -1.99 5.39
CA LEU A 340 1.63 -2.80 4.75
C LEU A 340 0.47 -3.11 5.69
N SER A 341 0.74 -3.36 6.98
CA SER A 341 -0.27 -3.56 8.02
C SER A 341 -1.20 -2.35 8.13
N TRP A 342 -0.66 -1.13 8.10
CA TRP A 342 -1.48 0.08 8.04
C TRP A 342 -2.36 0.12 6.79
N ILE A 343 -1.79 -0.14 5.60
CA ILE A 343 -2.54 -0.17 4.34
C ILE A 343 -3.66 -1.22 4.37
N TYR A 344 -3.37 -2.43 4.86
CA TYR A 344 -4.38 -3.49 5.02
C TYR A 344 -5.45 -3.11 6.04
N ARG A 345 -5.11 -2.42 7.14
CA ARG A 345 -6.09 -1.87 8.10
C ARG A 345 -7.01 -0.85 7.44
N GLN A 346 -6.46 0.06 6.63
CA GLN A 346 -7.26 1.06 5.89
C GLN A 346 -8.18 0.39 4.86
N ALA A 347 -7.65 -0.53 4.04
CA ALA A 347 -8.41 -1.29 3.06
C ALA A 347 -9.51 -2.14 3.72
N ALA A 348 -9.20 -2.82 4.83
CA ALA A 348 -10.16 -3.63 5.56
C ALA A 348 -11.31 -2.79 6.14
N ALA A 349 -11.01 -1.60 6.66
CA ALA A 349 -11.99 -0.64 7.16
C ALA A 349 -12.84 0.00 6.04
N SER A 350 -12.25 0.26 4.87
CA SER A 350 -12.93 0.77 3.67
C SER A 350 -13.63 -0.33 2.84
N GLY A 351 -13.74 -1.55 3.38
CA GLY A 351 -14.51 -2.66 2.82
C GLY A 351 -13.75 -3.59 1.85
N GLN A 352 -12.58 -3.20 1.35
CA GLN A 352 -11.80 -4.04 0.45
C GLN A 352 -11.33 -5.32 1.17
N ARG A 353 -11.44 -6.46 0.49
CA ARG A 353 -10.94 -7.77 0.95
C ARG A 353 -9.97 -8.42 -0.03
N LEU A 354 -9.75 -7.79 -1.19
CA LEU A 354 -8.75 -8.15 -2.20
C LEU A 354 -7.66 -7.07 -2.21
N PHE A 355 -6.41 -7.49 -2.34
CA PHE A 355 -5.24 -6.63 -2.50
C PHE A 355 -4.33 -7.16 -3.62
N LEU A 356 -3.89 -6.29 -4.54
CA LEU A 356 -2.98 -6.63 -5.62
C LEU A 356 -1.55 -6.16 -5.27
N SER A 357 -0.63 -7.10 -5.11
CA SER A 357 0.76 -6.83 -4.74
C SER A 357 1.71 -6.81 -5.94
N GLY A 358 2.75 -5.96 -5.88
CA GLY A 358 3.85 -5.94 -6.86
C GLY A 358 4.93 -6.99 -6.61
N SER A 359 4.88 -7.71 -5.48
CA SER A 359 5.86 -8.72 -5.09
C SER A 359 5.93 -9.89 -6.10
N GLY A 360 7.14 -10.39 -6.34
CA GLY A 360 7.48 -11.27 -7.47
C GLY A 360 8.11 -10.54 -8.66
N ALA A 361 7.91 -9.22 -8.81
CA ALA A 361 8.46 -8.46 -9.93
C ALA A 361 9.98 -8.22 -9.83
N ASP A 362 10.53 -8.02 -8.63
CA ASP A 362 11.97 -7.84 -8.47
C ASP A 362 12.67 -9.18 -8.66
N GLU A 363 12.13 -10.19 -8.00
CA GLU A 363 12.56 -11.58 -7.92
C GLU A 363 12.68 -12.23 -9.31
N SER A 364 11.62 -12.12 -10.13
CA SER A 364 11.52 -12.86 -11.40
C SER A 364 11.98 -12.07 -12.65
N ILE A 365 12.07 -10.74 -12.61
CA ILE A 365 12.36 -9.88 -13.78
C ILE A 365 13.71 -9.17 -13.66
N SER A 366 14.31 -9.07 -12.46
CA SER A 366 15.57 -8.35 -12.25
C SER A 366 16.57 -9.01 -11.28
N ASP A 367 16.12 -9.97 -10.47
CA ASP A 367 16.84 -10.52 -9.33
C ASP A 367 17.50 -9.42 -8.46
N TYR A 368 16.81 -8.30 -8.24
CA TYR A 368 17.30 -7.09 -7.55
C TYR A 368 18.63 -6.53 -8.07
N GLY A 369 18.86 -6.61 -9.38
CA GLY A 369 20.02 -6.02 -10.03
C GLY A 369 19.68 -5.27 -11.32
N ASN A 370 20.67 -4.57 -11.85
CA ASN A 370 20.58 -3.83 -13.12
C ASN A 370 21.98 -3.72 -13.74
N ALA A 371 22.13 -4.08 -15.02
CA ALA A 371 23.38 -3.90 -15.80
C ALA A 371 24.67 -4.39 -15.08
N GLY A 372 24.61 -5.55 -14.42
CA GLY A 372 25.75 -6.16 -13.71
C GLY A 372 25.97 -5.65 -12.29
N ARG A 373 25.20 -4.65 -11.85
CA ARG A 373 25.20 -4.11 -10.49
C ARG A 373 24.07 -4.74 -9.67
N ALA A 374 24.43 -5.30 -8.51
CA ALA A 374 23.46 -5.60 -7.45
C ALA A 374 22.88 -4.29 -6.89
N LEU A 375 21.54 -4.19 -6.85
CA LEU A 375 20.83 -3.09 -6.18
C LEU A 375 20.53 -3.45 -4.71
N GLU A 376 20.36 -4.75 -4.42
CA GLU A 376 20.26 -5.30 -3.07
C GLU A 376 21.27 -6.43 -2.84
N PHE A 377 21.65 -6.65 -1.57
CA PHE A 377 22.72 -7.58 -1.16
C PHE A 377 22.48 -9.06 -1.55
N HIS A 378 21.22 -9.45 -1.78
CA HIS A 378 20.80 -10.81 -2.11
C HIS A 378 20.68 -11.06 -3.62
N SER A 379 21.04 -10.08 -4.46
CA SER A 379 21.06 -10.23 -5.91
C SER A 379 22.14 -11.22 -6.36
N THR A 380 21.74 -12.28 -7.04
CA THR A 380 22.63 -13.34 -7.56
C THR A 380 22.99 -13.14 -9.03
N LEU A 381 22.03 -12.74 -9.86
CA LEU A 381 22.23 -12.45 -11.30
C LEU A 381 22.70 -11.01 -11.57
N ARG A 382 22.56 -10.10 -10.59
CA ARG A 382 22.89 -8.66 -10.73
C ARG A 382 22.21 -7.99 -11.94
N GLY A 383 21.02 -8.47 -12.29
CA GLY A 383 20.24 -7.99 -13.44
C GLY A 383 20.86 -8.34 -14.80
N VAL A 384 21.66 -9.42 -14.88
CA VAL A 384 22.21 -9.94 -16.14
C VAL A 384 21.76 -11.38 -16.34
N PHE A 385 20.94 -11.59 -17.36
CA PHE A 385 20.44 -12.91 -17.75
C PHE A 385 21.31 -13.49 -18.88
N PRO A 386 21.81 -14.74 -18.75
CA PRO A 386 22.65 -15.36 -19.76
C PRO A 386 21.83 -15.78 -20.99
N SER A 387 22.51 -16.00 -22.13
CA SER A 387 21.94 -16.62 -23.34
C SER A 387 21.35 -18.02 -23.11
N HIS A 388 21.77 -18.70 -22.04
CA HIS A 388 21.42 -20.08 -21.71
C HIS A 388 20.87 -20.14 -20.28
N LEU A 389 19.57 -19.87 -20.09
CA LEU A 389 18.96 -19.75 -18.75
C LEU A 389 19.13 -20.99 -17.86
N TRP A 390 19.31 -22.19 -18.43
CA TRP A 390 19.53 -23.42 -17.66
C TRP A 390 20.86 -23.43 -16.87
N THR A 391 21.77 -22.48 -17.09
CA THR A 391 22.98 -22.32 -16.25
C THR A 391 22.69 -21.60 -14.92
N VAL A 392 21.53 -20.95 -14.80
CA VAL A 392 21.14 -20.15 -13.61
C VAL A 392 19.74 -20.45 -13.08
N PHE A 393 18.88 -21.16 -13.82
CA PHE A 393 17.48 -21.39 -13.46
C PHE A 393 17.28 -22.65 -12.59
N PRO A 394 16.46 -22.59 -11.53
CA PRO A 394 15.90 -21.38 -10.91
C PRO A 394 16.97 -20.68 -10.07
N TRP A 395 17.11 -19.37 -10.22
CA TRP A 395 18.05 -18.59 -9.40
C TRP A 395 17.51 -18.44 -7.97
N LEU A 396 18.38 -18.04 -7.03
CA LEU A 396 18.11 -18.11 -5.58
C LEU A 396 16.75 -17.52 -5.19
N ASN A 397 16.45 -16.33 -5.70
CA ASN A 397 15.24 -15.60 -5.37
C ASN A 397 14.03 -15.93 -6.28
N PHE A 398 14.11 -16.88 -7.22
CA PHE A 398 12.99 -17.15 -8.15
C PHE A 398 11.83 -17.92 -7.49
N PHE A 399 12.17 -18.93 -6.67
CA PHE A 399 11.21 -19.68 -5.83
C PHE A 399 11.48 -19.51 -4.34
N ARG A 400 12.73 -19.25 -3.97
CA ARG A 400 13.21 -19.21 -2.59
C ARG A 400 13.78 -17.82 -2.31
N GLY A 401 14.72 -17.69 -1.39
CA GLY A 401 15.33 -16.40 -1.05
C GLY A 401 14.27 -15.36 -0.67
N THR A 402 14.38 -14.16 -1.23
CA THR A 402 13.41 -13.09 -0.96
C THR A 402 12.00 -13.40 -1.42
N GLN A 403 11.78 -14.19 -2.49
CA GLN A 403 10.42 -14.55 -2.91
C GLN A 403 9.67 -15.26 -1.79
N GLN A 404 10.31 -16.23 -1.15
CA GLN A 404 9.72 -17.00 -0.07
C GLN A 404 9.57 -16.17 1.22
N ASP A 405 10.58 -15.38 1.57
CA ASP A 405 10.55 -14.53 2.77
C ASP A 405 9.48 -13.40 2.64
N TYR A 406 9.36 -12.77 1.46
CA TYR A 406 8.44 -11.66 1.22
C TYR A 406 6.99 -12.09 0.91
N LEU A 407 6.78 -13.24 0.26
CA LEU A 407 5.44 -13.84 0.19
C LEU A 407 4.94 -14.20 1.59
N ALA A 408 5.77 -14.84 2.42
CA ALA A 408 5.36 -15.25 3.76
C ALA A 408 5.15 -14.06 4.72
N LYS A 409 5.91 -12.97 4.55
CA LYS A 409 5.64 -11.65 5.15
C LYS A 409 4.25 -11.14 4.76
N GLU A 410 3.94 -11.01 3.47
CA GLU A 410 2.67 -10.47 2.99
C GLU A 410 1.47 -11.35 3.33
N GLU A 411 1.59 -12.67 3.18
CA GLU A 411 0.56 -13.63 3.57
C GLU A 411 0.26 -13.59 5.08
N SER A 412 1.27 -13.35 5.91
CA SER A 412 1.07 -13.18 7.35
C SER A 412 0.41 -11.83 7.67
N THR A 413 0.95 -10.73 7.13
CA THR A 413 0.48 -9.37 7.44
C THR A 413 -0.92 -9.10 6.89
N ALA A 414 -1.22 -9.43 5.62
CA ALA A 414 -2.59 -9.32 5.09
C ALA A 414 -3.54 -10.33 5.76
N GLY A 415 -3.02 -11.51 6.10
CA GLY A 415 -3.74 -12.53 6.85
C GLY A 415 -4.18 -12.11 8.26
N ALA A 416 -3.46 -11.19 8.91
CA ALA A 416 -3.87 -10.64 10.21
C ALA A 416 -5.05 -9.66 10.11
N HIS A 417 -5.30 -9.08 8.93
CA HIS A 417 -6.40 -8.15 8.64
C HIS A 417 -7.58 -8.78 7.87
N GLY A 418 -7.53 -10.09 7.60
CA GLY A 418 -8.55 -10.77 6.79
C GLY A 418 -8.59 -10.31 5.33
N VAL A 419 -7.45 -9.86 4.78
CA VAL A 419 -7.31 -9.39 3.40
C VAL A 419 -6.64 -10.46 2.53
N GLU A 420 -7.03 -10.59 1.27
CA GLU A 420 -6.38 -11.46 0.29
C GLU A 420 -5.39 -10.72 -0.61
N ALA A 421 -4.10 -10.93 -0.38
CA ALA A 421 -3.06 -10.59 -1.34
C ALA A 421 -3.14 -11.54 -2.56
N ARG A 422 -3.01 -10.99 -3.77
CA ARG A 422 -2.78 -11.73 -5.03
C ARG A 422 -1.60 -11.11 -5.78
N TYR A 423 -0.88 -11.91 -6.55
CA TYR A 423 0.46 -11.57 -7.06
C TYR A 423 0.55 -11.65 -8.60
N PRO A 424 0.16 -10.61 -9.38
CA PRO A 424 0.15 -10.64 -10.85
C PRO A 424 1.47 -11.07 -11.49
N PHE A 425 2.60 -10.76 -10.85
CA PHE A 425 3.93 -11.15 -11.33
C PHE A 425 4.22 -12.65 -11.22
N LEU A 426 3.42 -13.41 -10.47
CA LEU A 426 3.53 -14.87 -10.29
C LEU A 426 2.48 -15.64 -11.10
N ASP A 427 2.01 -15.09 -12.22
CA ASP A 427 1.24 -15.85 -13.21
C ASP A 427 2.16 -16.74 -14.05
N ARG A 428 1.86 -18.03 -14.14
CA ARG A 428 2.66 -18.98 -14.93
C ARG A 428 2.77 -18.58 -16.40
N SER A 429 1.72 -17.97 -16.98
CA SER A 429 1.78 -17.47 -18.36
C SER A 429 2.77 -16.31 -18.49
N LEU A 430 2.75 -15.37 -17.54
CA LEU A 430 3.61 -14.18 -17.55
C LEU A 430 5.09 -14.54 -17.35
N ILE A 431 5.36 -15.44 -16.41
CA ILE A 431 6.71 -15.94 -16.12
C ILE A 431 7.24 -16.72 -17.33
N GLN A 432 6.42 -17.54 -17.98
CA GLN A 432 6.83 -18.27 -19.17
C GLN A 432 7.16 -17.31 -20.35
N GLU A 433 6.35 -16.28 -20.54
CA GLU A 433 6.64 -15.22 -21.52
C GLU A 433 7.95 -14.47 -21.20
N TYR A 434 8.24 -14.22 -19.92
CA TYR A 434 9.49 -13.58 -19.53
C TYR A 434 10.70 -14.48 -19.84
N LEU A 435 10.62 -15.76 -19.47
CA LEU A 435 11.68 -16.73 -19.72
C LEU A 435 11.97 -16.86 -21.22
N TRP A 436 10.96 -16.76 -22.10
CA TRP A 436 11.11 -16.80 -23.56
C TRP A 436 11.76 -15.56 -24.20
N LEU A 437 11.84 -14.40 -23.55
CA LEU A 437 12.55 -13.22 -24.10
C LEU A 437 14.03 -13.51 -24.37
N SER A 438 14.66 -12.87 -25.36
CA SER A 438 16.11 -12.98 -25.57
C SER A 438 16.91 -12.40 -24.40
N ALA A 439 18.14 -12.87 -24.19
CA ALA A 439 19.03 -12.33 -23.17
C ALA A 439 19.28 -10.82 -23.40
N ASP A 440 19.52 -10.42 -24.65
CA ASP A 440 19.75 -9.01 -25.03
C ASP A 440 18.54 -8.13 -24.66
N LEU A 441 17.32 -8.63 -24.87
CA LEU A 441 16.09 -7.94 -24.51
C LEU A 441 15.82 -7.91 -22.99
N LYS A 442 16.18 -8.96 -22.25
CA LYS A 442 16.14 -8.94 -20.78
C LYS A 442 17.13 -7.93 -20.19
N ASN A 443 18.28 -7.77 -20.83
CA ASN A 443 19.41 -6.99 -20.34
C ASN A 443 19.45 -5.54 -20.86
N SER A 444 18.63 -5.16 -21.84
CA SER A 444 18.69 -3.85 -22.49
C SER A 444 18.29 -2.68 -21.58
N LEU A 445 17.31 -2.90 -20.69
CA LEU A 445 16.74 -1.89 -19.80
C LEU A 445 16.32 -2.53 -18.47
N TYR A 446 16.40 -1.77 -17.37
CA TYR A 446 15.89 -2.23 -16.08
C TYR A 446 14.39 -2.53 -16.17
N LYS A 447 14.05 -3.81 -15.92
CA LYS A 447 12.72 -4.42 -16.14
C LYS A 447 12.14 -4.12 -17.53
N ALA A 448 12.95 -4.30 -18.59
CA ALA A 448 12.63 -3.99 -19.99
C ALA A 448 11.16 -4.17 -20.43
N PRO A 449 10.46 -5.30 -20.22
CA PRO A 449 9.07 -5.44 -20.66
C PRO A 449 8.06 -4.55 -19.91
N LEU A 450 8.32 -4.21 -18.64
CA LEU A 450 7.58 -3.16 -17.91
C LEU A 450 7.99 -1.76 -18.38
N HIS A 451 9.27 -1.53 -18.67
CA HIS A 451 9.75 -0.25 -19.22
C HIS A 451 9.02 0.07 -20.53
N HIS A 452 9.00 -0.88 -21.48
CA HIS A 452 8.32 -0.73 -22.75
C HIS A 452 6.81 -0.48 -22.59
N LEU A 453 6.14 -1.18 -21.65
CA LEU A 453 4.72 -0.99 -21.37
C LEU A 453 4.42 0.44 -20.87
N LEU A 454 5.21 0.92 -19.91
CA LEU A 454 5.00 2.22 -19.28
C LEU A 454 5.31 3.36 -20.26
N VAL A 455 6.37 3.24 -21.07
CA VAL A 455 6.73 4.22 -22.11
C VAL A 455 5.70 4.24 -23.25
N ALA A 456 5.30 3.08 -23.78
CA ALA A 456 4.36 3.00 -24.90
C ALA A 456 2.97 3.58 -24.55
N GLU A 457 2.57 3.49 -23.29
CA GLU A 457 1.29 4.02 -22.79
C GLU A 457 1.42 5.43 -22.16
N GLY A 458 2.61 6.05 -22.18
CA GLY A 458 2.84 7.38 -21.61
C GLY A 458 2.56 7.47 -20.10
N PHE A 459 2.74 6.37 -19.36
CA PHE A 459 2.43 6.28 -17.93
C PHE A 459 3.67 6.63 -17.08
N PRO A 460 3.65 7.70 -16.26
CA PRO A 460 4.83 8.19 -15.54
C PRO A 460 5.50 7.12 -14.67
N PHE A 461 6.83 7.11 -14.57
CA PHE A 461 7.57 6.20 -13.67
C PHE A 461 9.02 6.64 -13.43
N THR A 462 9.58 6.28 -12.27
CA THR A 462 11.01 6.47 -11.98
C THR A 462 11.85 5.40 -12.69
N ALA A 463 12.31 5.70 -13.91
CA ALA A 463 13.09 4.77 -14.73
C ALA A 463 14.44 4.39 -14.09
N GLY A 464 14.87 3.13 -14.26
CA GLY A 464 16.20 2.63 -13.85
C GLY A 464 16.46 2.50 -12.34
N VAL A 465 15.57 2.99 -11.47
CA VAL A 465 15.77 3.04 -10.01
C VAL A 465 14.96 1.96 -9.30
N LYS A 466 15.61 1.27 -8.35
CA LYS A 466 14.91 0.47 -7.33
C LYS A 466 14.71 1.29 -6.05
N ARG A 467 13.47 1.66 -5.74
CA ARG A 467 13.07 2.06 -4.37
C ARG A 467 12.43 0.86 -3.66
N GLY A 468 12.89 0.56 -2.45
CA GLY A 468 12.25 -0.40 -1.56
C GLY A 468 11.16 0.29 -0.72
N PHE A 469 10.03 -0.38 -0.48
CA PHE A 469 9.01 0.14 0.43
C PHE A 469 9.58 0.21 1.86
N SER A 470 9.59 1.39 2.47
CA SER A 470 10.29 1.64 3.74
C SER A 470 9.54 2.72 4.53
N ALA A 471 8.39 2.32 5.04
CA ALA A 471 7.40 3.17 5.70
C ALA A 471 7.89 3.87 7.00
N ASP A 472 9.09 3.56 7.47
CA ASP A 472 9.75 4.19 8.61
C ASP A 472 10.60 5.42 8.24
N LEU A 473 10.99 5.58 6.98
CA LEU A 473 11.91 6.66 6.58
C LEU A 473 11.26 8.04 6.65
N ASN A 474 9.93 8.11 6.60
CA ASN A 474 9.17 9.34 6.86
C ASN A 474 9.22 9.80 8.34
N LEU A 475 9.59 8.90 9.26
CA LEU A 475 9.79 9.19 10.69
C LEU A 475 11.20 9.74 10.96
N ALA A 476 12.15 9.54 10.03
CA ALA A 476 13.52 10.02 10.19
C ALA A 476 13.58 11.55 10.19
N GLY A 477 12.76 12.21 9.36
CA GLY A 477 12.57 13.67 9.36
C GLY A 477 12.11 14.19 10.73
N ALA A 478 11.01 13.64 11.27
CA ALA A 478 10.48 14.03 12.58
C ALA A 478 11.50 13.86 13.73
N ASN A 479 12.37 12.85 13.67
CA ASN A 479 13.44 12.67 14.65
C ASN A 479 14.63 13.64 14.44
N ALA A 480 14.86 14.12 13.22
CA ALA A 480 15.82 15.19 12.93
C ALA A 480 15.26 16.56 13.35
N GLU A 481 13.99 16.84 13.06
CA GLU A 481 13.25 18.04 13.47
C GLU A 481 13.19 18.15 15.00
N ALA A 482 12.84 17.07 15.72
CA ALA A 482 12.84 17.05 17.19
C ALA A 482 14.24 17.31 17.79
N LYS A 483 15.29 16.69 17.23
CA LYS A 483 16.68 16.95 17.65
C LYS A 483 17.11 18.38 17.33
N ALA A 484 16.77 18.90 16.16
CA ALA A 484 17.06 20.28 15.79
C ALA A 484 16.32 21.29 16.68
N HIS A 485 15.12 20.93 17.17
CA HIS A 485 14.36 21.76 18.11
C HIS A 485 15.00 21.80 19.50
N ASP A 486 15.49 20.68 20.04
CA ASP A 486 16.22 20.69 21.32
C ASP A 486 17.62 21.32 21.18
N GLN A 487 18.33 21.09 20.06
CA GLN A 487 19.58 21.77 19.73
C GLN A 487 19.36 23.30 19.67
N LYS A 488 18.33 23.77 18.95
CA LYS A 488 17.93 25.19 18.90
C LYS A 488 17.54 25.73 20.28
N LYS A 489 16.85 24.98 21.14
CA LYS A 489 16.57 25.42 22.53
C LYS A 489 17.86 25.66 23.31
N ASP A 490 18.78 24.69 23.29
CA ASP A 490 20.02 24.74 24.07
C ASP A 490 20.96 25.85 23.56
N ASP A 491 21.04 26.04 22.24
CA ASP A 491 21.83 27.14 21.66
C ASP A 491 21.16 28.51 21.82
N THR A 492 19.81 28.59 21.79
CA THR A 492 19.07 29.82 22.15
C THR A 492 19.24 30.17 23.63
N ALA A 493 19.33 29.17 24.51
CA ALA A 493 19.61 29.38 25.93
C ALA A 493 21.04 29.94 26.15
N LYS A 494 22.05 29.39 25.45
CA LYS A 494 23.43 29.90 25.48
C LYS A 494 23.55 31.30 24.89
N LEU A 495 22.86 31.58 23.79
CA LEU A 495 22.83 32.92 23.16
C LEU A 495 22.15 33.94 24.07
N ARG A 496 21.00 33.61 24.67
CA ARG A 496 20.35 34.46 25.69
C ARG A 496 21.29 34.70 26.88
N GLY A 497 21.92 33.67 27.42
CA GLY A 497 22.87 33.79 28.54
C GLY A 497 24.03 34.74 28.24
N ARG A 498 24.58 34.71 27.02
CA ARG A 498 25.62 35.64 26.56
C ARG A 498 25.10 37.06 26.32
N PHE A 499 23.94 37.21 25.69
CA PHE A 499 23.35 38.52 25.37
C PHE A 499 22.98 39.32 26.63
N TRP A 500 22.32 38.67 27.61
CA TRP A 500 21.96 39.32 28.88
C TRP A 500 23.18 39.66 29.75
N SER A 501 24.23 38.83 29.74
CA SER A 501 25.48 39.14 30.47
C SER A 501 26.31 40.24 29.80
N SER A 502 26.22 40.44 28.48
CA SER A 502 26.84 41.57 27.79
C SER A 502 26.13 42.92 27.98
N LEU A 503 24.89 42.95 28.48
CA LEU A 503 24.08 44.17 28.62
C LEU A 503 23.92 44.67 30.07
N GLY A 504 24.37 43.92 31.08
CA GLY A 504 24.53 44.42 32.45
C GLY A 504 23.24 44.75 33.23
N VAL A 505 22.06 44.35 32.74
CA VAL A 505 20.77 44.60 33.39
C VAL A 505 20.34 43.38 34.22
N ALA A 506 20.09 43.61 35.51
CA ALA A 506 19.55 42.60 36.42
C ALA A 506 18.12 42.96 36.87
N GLY A 507 17.13 42.21 36.39
CA GLY A 507 15.81 42.08 37.01
C GLY A 507 14.66 42.93 36.46
N ASN A 508 13.47 42.32 36.56
CA ASN A 508 12.12 42.87 36.40
C ASN A 508 11.61 43.24 35.00
N ASN A 509 10.28 43.05 34.84
CA ASN A 509 9.57 43.07 33.58
C ASN A 509 8.97 44.46 33.26
N THR A 510 9.54 45.15 32.28
CA THR A 510 8.78 46.09 31.43
C THR A 510 9.45 46.21 30.06
N VAL A 511 8.72 45.96 28.97
CA VAL A 511 9.21 46.23 27.61
C VAL A 511 8.62 47.57 27.16
N VAL A 512 9.48 48.58 27.05
CA VAL A 512 9.19 49.81 26.32
C VAL A 512 9.71 49.63 24.90
N VAL A 513 8.86 49.84 23.89
CA VAL A 513 9.26 49.78 22.48
C VAL A 513 9.86 51.12 22.07
N SER A 514 11.17 51.17 21.88
CA SER A 514 11.85 52.29 21.22
C SER A 514 11.86 52.09 19.69
N SER A 515 11.97 53.20 18.95
CA SER A 515 11.65 53.26 17.52
C SER A 515 12.75 52.76 16.58
N CYS A 516 12.33 52.12 15.48
CA CYS A 516 13.14 52.01 14.28
C CYS A 516 13.17 53.36 13.54
N SER A 517 14.35 53.84 13.19
CA SER A 517 14.58 55.21 12.70
C SER A 517 14.42 55.41 11.19
N HIS A 518 13.72 54.50 10.48
CA HIS A 518 13.47 54.57 9.03
C HIS A 518 11.99 54.45 8.62
N CYS A 519 11.06 54.37 9.59
CA CYS A 519 9.62 54.34 9.31
C CYS A 519 8.95 55.68 9.71
N SER A 520 9.42 56.79 9.13
CA SER A 520 8.86 58.13 9.37
C SER A 520 7.63 58.38 8.49
N GLY A 521 6.47 57.96 8.96
CA GLY A 521 5.18 58.14 8.31
C GLY A 521 4.04 58.03 9.32
N ASP A 522 3.87 59.08 10.13
CA ASP A 522 3.04 59.03 11.35
C ASP A 522 1.59 58.62 11.09
N ALA A 523 1.02 59.02 9.95
CA ALA A 523 -0.34 58.64 9.52
C ALA A 523 -0.57 57.11 9.53
N ALA A 524 0.36 56.33 8.98
CA ALA A 524 0.24 54.85 8.93
C ALA A 524 0.39 54.20 10.32
N LYS A 525 0.87 54.94 11.32
CA LYS A 525 0.95 54.49 12.72
C LYS A 525 -0.31 54.88 13.49
N GLU A 526 -0.83 56.09 13.29
CA GLU A 526 -2.10 56.55 13.87
C GLU A 526 -3.28 55.70 13.35
N GLU A 527 -3.35 55.41 12.05
CA GLU A 527 -4.36 54.49 11.47
C GLU A 527 -4.31 53.09 12.11
N TRP A 528 -3.11 52.57 12.40
CA TRP A 528 -2.96 51.23 12.98
C TRP A 528 -3.33 51.21 14.48
N GLU A 529 -3.02 52.28 15.22
CA GLU A 529 -3.42 52.42 16.62
C GLU A 529 -4.95 52.65 16.74
N GLU A 530 -5.59 53.42 15.85
CA GLU A 530 -7.05 53.55 15.79
C GLU A 530 -7.72 52.22 15.41
N MET A 531 -7.22 51.53 14.37
CA MET A 531 -7.78 50.26 13.90
C MET A 531 -7.67 49.15 14.97
N SER A 532 -6.55 49.10 15.71
CA SER A 532 -6.38 48.20 16.86
C SER A 532 -7.42 48.47 17.95
N MET A 533 -7.68 49.75 18.28
CA MET A 533 -8.73 50.12 19.24
C MET A 533 -10.15 49.80 18.74
N ARG A 534 -10.45 50.02 17.45
CA ARG A 534 -11.74 49.59 16.86
C ARG A 534 -11.93 48.09 16.96
N TRP A 535 -10.93 47.28 16.61
CA TRP A 535 -11.01 45.82 16.68
C TRP A 535 -11.18 45.31 18.13
N GLN A 536 -10.61 45.99 19.12
CA GLN A 536 -10.87 45.71 20.54
C GLN A 536 -12.31 46.04 20.94
N ALA A 537 -12.91 47.12 20.44
CA ALA A 537 -14.33 47.43 20.67
C ALA A 537 -15.28 46.42 19.99
N LEU A 538 -14.94 45.95 18.78
CA LEU A 538 -15.65 44.90 18.05
C LEU A 538 -15.58 43.51 18.72
N ALA A 539 -14.79 43.34 19.78
CA ALA A 539 -14.74 42.09 20.54
C ALA A 539 -16.10 41.67 21.15
N ALA A 540 -17.04 42.60 21.31
CA ALA A 540 -18.40 42.34 21.81
C ALA A 540 -19.49 42.19 20.71
N ALA A 541 -19.14 42.35 19.42
CA ALA A 541 -20.12 42.37 18.33
C ALA A 541 -20.57 40.95 17.87
N PRO A 542 -21.77 40.81 17.28
CA PRO A 542 -22.21 39.55 16.67
C PRO A 542 -21.28 39.08 15.53
N PRO A 543 -21.13 37.75 15.31
CA PRO A 543 -20.14 37.20 14.36
C PRO A 543 -20.28 37.72 12.93
N GLN A 544 -21.50 38.02 12.48
CA GLN A 544 -21.77 38.50 11.12
C GLN A 544 -21.26 39.93 10.91
N ALA A 545 -21.50 40.84 11.85
CA ALA A 545 -20.98 42.22 11.81
C ALA A 545 -19.44 42.23 11.88
N PHE A 546 -18.84 41.33 12.67
CA PHE A 546 -17.40 41.15 12.72
C PHE A 546 -16.82 40.68 11.36
N ALA A 547 -17.48 39.73 10.69
CA ALA A 547 -17.06 39.25 9.37
C ALA A 547 -17.21 40.31 8.26
N GLU A 548 -18.25 41.14 8.33
CA GLU A 548 -18.48 42.25 7.39
C GLU A 548 -17.43 43.37 7.57
N GLU A 549 -17.10 43.77 8.80
CA GLU A 549 -16.03 44.75 9.09
C GLU A 549 -14.64 44.23 8.68
N VAL A 550 -14.33 42.95 8.96
CA VAL A 550 -13.07 42.33 8.56
C VAL A 550 -12.93 42.30 7.03
N ARG A 551 -14.02 42.00 6.30
CA ARG A 551 -14.03 42.11 4.82
C ARG A 551 -13.79 43.54 4.37
N ALA A 552 -14.53 44.52 4.90
CA ALA A 552 -14.39 45.93 4.53
C ALA A 552 -12.97 46.46 4.80
N THR A 553 -12.34 46.03 5.89
CA THR A 553 -10.98 46.42 6.23
C THR A 553 -9.95 45.82 5.27
N VAL A 554 -10.08 44.54 4.92
CA VAL A 554 -9.20 43.87 3.93
C VAL A 554 -9.38 44.48 2.54
N ASP A 555 -10.62 44.72 2.10
CA ASP A 555 -10.90 45.36 0.82
C ASP A 555 -10.35 46.80 0.78
N HIS A 556 -10.46 47.57 1.87
CA HIS A 556 -9.86 48.90 1.99
C HIS A 556 -8.33 48.85 1.86
N TYR A 557 -7.63 48.04 2.68
CA TYR A 557 -6.16 47.98 2.62
C TYR A 557 -5.64 47.46 1.28
N PHE A 558 -6.37 46.52 0.64
CA PHE A 558 -6.03 46.06 -0.71
C PHE A 558 -6.18 47.17 -1.75
N LEU A 559 -7.27 47.96 -1.70
CA LEU A 559 -7.50 49.06 -2.65
C LEU A 559 -6.58 50.27 -2.40
N THR A 560 -6.33 50.64 -1.14
CA THR A 560 -5.52 51.80 -0.76
C THR A 560 -4.02 51.56 -0.99
N TYR A 561 -3.48 50.41 -0.59
CA TYR A 561 -2.03 50.17 -0.61
C TYR A 561 -1.57 49.22 -1.72
N CYS A 562 -2.35 48.20 -2.09
CA CYS A 562 -1.97 47.30 -3.19
C CYS A 562 -2.41 47.83 -4.56
N GLY A 563 -3.58 48.47 -4.64
CA GLY A 563 -4.15 49.02 -5.87
C GLY A 563 -3.18 49.93 -6.66
N PRO A 564 -2.59 50.98 -6.05
CA PRO A 564 -1.67 51.88 -6.73
C PRO A 564 -0.38 51.19 -7.20
N LEU A 565 0.16 50.24 -6.43
CA LEU A 565 1.33 49.46 -6.84
C LEU A 565 1.04 48.60 -8.09
N PHE A 566 -0.16 48.01 -8.19
CA PHE A 566 -0.53 47.21 -9.37
C PHE A 566 -0.70 48.05 -10.64
N VAL A 567 -1.18 49.30 -10.54
CA VAL A 567 -1.20 50.22 -11.70
C VAL A 567 0.22 50.60 -12.11
N SER A 568 1.06 50.99 -11.14
CA SER A 568 2.48 51.32 -11.37
C SER A 568 3.24 50.18 -12.10
N VAL A 569 3.11 48.94 -11.62
CA VAL A 569 3.78 47.77 -12.21
C VAL A 569 3.18 47.36 -13.56
N ALA A 570 1.90 47.66 -13.83
CA ALA A 570 1.29 47.41 -15.13
C ALA A 570 1.72 48.44 -16.21
N GLU A 571 1.99 49.68 -15.81
CA GLU A 571 2.34 50.78 -16.73
C GLU A 571 3.86 50.97 -16.92
N SER A 572 4.70 50.48 -15.99
CA SER A 572 6.17 50.64 -16.03
C SER A 572 6.95 49.34 -16.28
N PHE A 573 7.02 48.93 -17.56
CA PHE A 573 7.78 47.74 -17.98
C PHE A 573 9.32 47.96 -18.05
N ASP A 574 9.88 48.79 -17.16
CA ASP A 574 11.32 49.10 -17.07
C ASP A 574 11.78 49.25 -15.60
N LEU A 575 11.80 48.14 -14.87
CA LEU A 575 12.21 48.07 -13.46
C LEU A 575 13.73 48.04 -13.29
N ASN A 576 14.43 49.07 -13.80
CA ASN A 576 15.87 49.27 -13.60
C ASN A 576 16.21 50.22 -12.43
N GLY A 577 15.22 50.73 -11.70
CA GLY A 577 15.39 51.61 -10.53
C GLY A 577 15.31 50.88 -9.19
N ALA A 578 16.39 50.90 -8.40
CA ALA A 578 16.52 50.13 -7.15
C ALA A 578 15.42 50.39 -6.10
N ASN A 579 14.83 51.60 -6.08
CA ASN A 579 13.80 51.96 -5.08
C ASN A 579 12.47 51.24 -5.32
N ALA A 580 12.07 51.01 -6.58
CA ALA A 580 10.78 50.39 -6.90
C ALA A 580 10.67 48.94 -6.38
N GLY A 581 11.79 48.23 -6.28
CA GLY A 581 11.85 46.91 -5.64
C GLY A 581 11.63 46.96 -4.13
N TRP A 582 12.12 48.00 -3.45
CA TRP A 582 11.94 48.16 -2.01
C TRP A 582 10.50 48.50 -1.62
N ASP A 583 9.84 49.41 -2.35
CA ASP A 583 8.44 49.74 -2.09
C ASP A 583 7.52 48.52 -2.30
N PHE A 584 7.82 47.69 -3.32
CA PHE A 584 7.13 46.42 -3.56
C PHE A 584 7.35 45.40 -2.41
N ILE A 585 8.58 45.25 -1.93
CA ILE A 585 8.91 44.37 -0.80
C ILE A 585 8.21 44.84 0.49
N MET A 586 8.23 46.14 0.79
CA MET A 586 7.59 46.70 1.98
C MET A 586 6.06 46.56 1.94
N GLY A 587 5.44 46.74 0.77
CA GLY A 587 4.02 46.43 0.55
C GLY A 587 3.71 44.95 0.79
N LEU A 588 4.55 44.03 0.32
CA LEU A 588 4.39 42.59 0.55
C LEU A 588 4.48 42.23 2.04
N VAL A 589 5.46 42.80 2.76
CA VAL A 589 5.65 42.61 4.21
C VAL A 589 4.45 43.15 5.01
N ALA A 590 3.89 44.30 4.62
CA ALA A 590 2.68 44.84 5.26
C ALA A 590 1.47 43.91 5.08
N VAL A 591 1.24 43.40 3.86
CA VAL A 591 0.15 42.45 3.58
C VAL A 591 0.31 41.16 4.38
N VAL A 592 1.52 40.59 4.45
CA VAL A 592 1.80 39.39 5.25
C VAL A 592 1.58 39.64 6.74
N GLY A 593 2.05 40.78 7.27
CA GLY A 593 1.87 41.15 8.68
C GLY A 593 0.40 41.32 9.09
N VAL A 594 -0.39 42.02 8.27
CA VAL A 594 -1.85 42.16 8.48
C VAL A 594 -2.53 40.79 8.40
N THR A 595 -2.21 39.97 7.39
CA THR A 595 -2.81 38.63 7.21
C THR A 595 -2.52 37.71 8.39
N ALA A 596 -1.28 37.71 8.90
CA ALA A 596 -0.90 36.90 10.07
C ALA A 596 -1.66 37.31 11.34
N LYS A 597 -1.82 38.61 11.59
CA LYS A 597 -2.59 39.10 12.75
C LYS A 597 -4.10 38.85 12.60
N LEU A 598 -4.62 38.90 11.37
CA LEU A 598 -6.00 38.52 11.06
C LEU A 598 -6.26 37.04 11.42
N LEU A 599 -5.35 36.14 11.01
CA LEU A 599 -5.43 34.71 11.30
C LEU A 599 -5.40 34.43 12.81
N GLU A 600 -4.55 35.12 13.56
CA GLU A 600 -4.46 34.99 15.03
C GLU A 600 -5.78 35.37 15.73
N VAL A 601 -6.40 36.49 15.32
CA VAL A 601 -7.68 36.96 15.89
C VAL A 601 -8.85 36.06 15.46
N VAL A 602 -8.88 35.60 14.21
CA VAL A 602 -9.94 34.68 13.72
C VAL A 602 -9.83 33.31 14.38
N SER A 603 -8.61 32.77 14.50
CA SER A 603 -8.35 31.50 15.20
C SER A 603 -8.81 31.54 16.66
N ALA A 604 -8.67 32.69 17.34
CA ALA A 604 -9.09 32.86 18.72
C ALA A 604 -10.63 32.91 18.91
N LYS A 605 -11.41 33.15 17.85
CA LYS A 605 -12.89 33.26 17.91
C LYS A 605 -13.67 32.20 17.14
N MET A 606 -13.08 31.53 16.14
CA MET A 606 -13.76 30.50 15.35
C MET A 606 -12.96 29.18 15.31
N PRO A 607 -12.85 28.45 16.44
CA PRO A 607 -12.03 27.23 16.57
C PRO A 607 -12.55 26.00 15.78
N PHE A 608 -13.55 26.18 14.91
CA PHE A 608 -14.17 25.15 14.08
C PHE A 608 -13.83 25.30 12.59
N LEU A 609 -13.03 26.30 12.22
CA LEU A 609 -12.45 26.47 10.89
C LEU A 609 -11.04 25.85 10.86
N GLU A 610 -10.88 24.70 10.20
CA GLU A 610 -9.55 24.17 9.89
C GLU A 610 -8.85 25.07 8.87
N PHE A 611 -7.89 25.87 9.34
CA PHE A 611 -6.97 26.59 8.48
C PHE A 611 -5.80 25.69 8.08
N VAL A 612 -5.43 25.74 6.79
CA VAL A 612 -4.18 25.14 6.33
C VAL A 612 -3.03 25.99 6.88
N HIS A 613 -2.26 25.45 7.83
CA HIS A 613 -1.02 26.07 8.27
C HIS A 613 -0.04 26.15 7.09
N PHE A 614 0.46 27.36 6.84
CA PHE A 614 1.69 27.57 6.08
C PHE A 614 2.86 27.50 7.06
N GLU A 615 3.84 26.63 6.79
CA GLU A 615 5.14 26.61 7.47
C GLU A 615 6.22 27.16 6.51
N ASP A 616 7.03 28.10 6.99
CA ASP A 616 7.96 28.92 6.18
C ASP A 616 9.20 28.17 5.66
N HIS A 617 9.04 27.28 4.66
CA HIS A 617 10.15 26.53 4.07
C HIS A 617 10.13 26.49 2.51
N ASP A 618 10.41 27.64 1.86
CA ASP A 618 10.92 27.67 0.46
C ASP A 618 12.47 27.58 0.50
N PRO A 619 13.13 26.55 -0.09
CA PRO A 619 14.56 26.30 0.10
C PRO A 619 15.56 27.31 -0.51
N LEU A 620 15.12 28.46 -0.99
CA LEU A 620 15.97 29.48 -1.65
C LEU A 620 16.39 30.65 -0.75
N LEU A 621 16.00 30.65 0.54
CA LEU A 621 16.35 31.69 1.53
C LEU A 621 17.40 31.22 2.56
N SER A 622 18.31 30.32 2.17
CA SER A 622 19.56 30.07 2.92
C SER A 622 20.67 30.98 2.41
N ASP A 623 21.53 31.47 3.31
CA ASP A 623 22.68 32.32 2.98
C ASP A 623 23.57 31.75 1.85
N HIS A 624 24.25 32.66 1.14
CA HIS A 624 25.19 32.43 0.02
C HIS A 624 24.60 32.26 -1.40
N ALA A 625 23.68 33.15 -1.79
CA ALA A 625 23.37 33.41 -3.21
C ALA A 625 23.90 34.80 -3.65
N ASP A 626 24.58 34.88 -4.79
CA ASP A 626 25.03 36.14 -5.40
C ASP A 626 23.86 36.78 -6.20
N PRO A 627 23.45 38.02 -5.90
CA PRO A 627 22.30 38.66 -6.57
C PRO A 627 22.55 39.04 -8.05
N PHE A 628 23.77 38.90 -8.57
CA PHE A 628 24.08 39.25 -9.97
C PHE A 628 23.94 38.11 -10.98
N ASP A 629 23.47 36.92 -10.58
CA ASP A 629 23.18 35.80 -11.49
C ASP A 629 21.83 35.97 -12.23
N ALA A 630 21.90 36.23 -13.53
CA ALA A 630 20.76 36.38 -14.43
C ALA A 630 19.85 35.14 -14.54
N GLU A 631 20.34 33.93 -14.23
CA GLU A 631 19.52 32.71 -14.28
C GLU A 631 18.59 32.57 -13.06
N ASN A 632 18.90 33.22 -11.94
CA ASN A 632 17.99 33.29 -10.80
C ASN A 632 16.91 34.38 -10.99
N TYR A 633 17.22 35.48 -11.67
CA TYR A 633 16.24 36.53 -11.97
C TYR A 633 15.05 36.02 -12.78
N ARG A 634 15.28 35.04 -13.68
CA ARG A 634 14.22 34.36 -14.47
C ARG A 634 13.35 33.38 -13.65
N LYS A 635 13.76 32.97 -12.45
CA LYS A 635 12.97 32.09 -11.57
C LYS A 635 11.98 32.89 -10.73
N LEU A 636 12.39 34.07 -10.26
CA LEU A 636 11.57 34.98 -9.45
C LEU A 636 10.30 35.45 -10.21
N THR A 637 10.41 35.73 -11.51
CA THR A 637 9.26 36.19 -12.32
C THR A 637 8.16 35.14 -12.53
N TYR A 638 8.37 33.87 -12.14
CA TYR A 638 7.36 32.81 -12.26
C TYR A 638 6.48 32.62 -11.01
N GLN A 639 6.84 33.19 -9.86
CA GLN A 639 6.05 33.07 -8.63
C GLN A 639 4.74 33.90 -8.58
N PRO A 640 4.65 35.14 -9.14
CA PRO A 640 3.46 35.99 -9.00
C PRO A 640 2.14 35.35 -9.44
N MET A 641 2.13 34.55 -10.52
CA MET A 641 0.89 33.89 -10.99
C MET A 641 0.32 32.88 -9.98
N LYS A 642 1.17 32.21 -9.19
CA LYS A 642 0.69 31.28 -8.15
C LYS A 642 0.02 32.05 -7.01
N LEU A 643 0.65 33.12 -6.52
CA LEU A 643 0.09 33.95 -5.45
C LEU A 643 -1.24 34.60 -5.89
N TYR A 644 -1.32 35.07 -7.13
CA TYR A 644 -2.56 35.57 -7.74
C TYR A 644 -3.67 34.51 -7.76
N GLN A 645 -3.37 33.27 -8.17
CA GLN A 645 -4.34 32.16 -8.15
C GLN A 645 -4.83 31.86 -6.72
N TYR A 646 -3.94 31.87 -5.71
CA TYR A 646 -4.34 31.65 -4.32
C TYR A 646 -5.22 32.78 -3.76
N LEU A 647 -4.87 34.04 -4.00
CA LEU A 647 -5.68 35.19 -3.58
C LEU A 647 -7.04 35.24 -4.29
N TRP A 648 -7.09 34.91 -5.59
CA TRP A 648 -8.33 34.78 -6.35
C TRP A 648 -9.24 33.68 -5.78
N LEU A 649 -8.69 32.51 -5.46
CA LEU A 649 -9.41 31.41 -4.81
C LEU A 649 -9.93 31.80 -3.41
N TRP A 650 -9.14 32.55 -2.63
CA TRP A 650 -9.52 32.99 -1.30
C TRP A 650 -10.71 33.97 -1.35
N ARG A 651 -10.65 34.96 -2.25
CA ARG A 651 -11.74 35.92 -2.52
C ARG A 651 -13.05 35.24 -2.90
N HIS A 652 -13.01 34.15 -3.68
CA HIS A 652 -14.22 33.47 -4.16
C HIS A 652 -14.77 32.42 -3.17
N LYS A 653 -13.92 31.77 -2.35
CA LYS A 653 -14.42 30.78 -1.36
C LYS A 653 -15.17 31.42 -0.19
N LEU A 654 -14.89 32.67 0.17
CA LEU A 654 -15.61 33.44 1.20
C LEU A 654 -17.06 33.83 0.82
N VAL A 655 -17.58 33.35 -0.31
CA VAL A 655 -18.97 33.56 -0.75
C VAL A 655 -19.91 32.43 -0.27
N HIS A 656 -19.39 31.24 0.06
CA HIS A 656 -20.19 30.03 0.27
C HIS A 656 -20.38 29.60 1.75
N ILE A 657 -20.22 30.52 2.71
CA ILE A 657 -20.63 30.27 4.10
C ILE A 657 -22.09 30.75 4.28
N LYS A 658 -23.04 29.82 4.09
CA LYS A 658 -24.43 29.91 4.58
C LYS A 658 -24.88 28.54 5.08
N ASP A 659 -25.77 28.55 6.07
CA ASP A 659 -26.09 27.39 6.91
C ASP A 659 -26.72 26.18 6.19
N PRO A 660 -26.59 24.97 6.77
CA PRO A 660 -27.16 23.75 6.20
C PRO A 660 -28.63 23.56 6.60
N VAL A 661 -29.55 23.52 5.62
CA VAL A 661 -30.79 22.69 5.66
C VAL A 661 -31.47 22.66 4.28
N TYR A 662 -31.84 21.46 3.84
CA TYR A 662 -32.78 21.08 2.77
C TYR A 662 -32.94 21.92 1.47
N SER A 663 -32.63 21.22 0.37
CA SER A 663 -33.46 21.04 -0.84
C SER A 663 -33.31 21.96 -2.07
N CYS A 664 -33.34 21.28 -3.23
CA CYS A 664 -33.94 21.64 -4.52
C CYS A 664 -33.79 23.05 -5.10
N ALA A 665 -33.00 23.09 -6.19
CA ALA A 665 -33.20 23.88 -7.41
C ALA A 665 -33.36 25.41 -7.33
N LEU A 666 -32.52 26.12 -8.08
CA LEU A 666 -32.99 27.11 -9.05
C LEU A 666 -31.93 27.39 -10.13
N TYR A 667 -32.37 27.43 -11.39
CA TYR A 667 -31.59 27.94 -12.53
C TYR A 667 -31.68 29.49 -12.58
N ALA A 668 -30.86 30.12 -13.41
CA ALA A 668 -30.68 31.57 -13.43
C ALA A 668 -31.90 32.39 -13.92
N PRO A 669 -32.12 33.59 -13.36
CA PRO A 669 -32.66 34.76 -14.05
C PRO A 669 -31.51 35.71 -14.50
N ARG A 670 -31.63 36.60 -15.50
CA ARG A 670 -32.67 36.86 -16.52
C ARG A 670 -32.08 37.83 -17.57
N VAL A 671 -32.33 37.59 -18.86
CA VAL A 671 -32.51 38.65 -19.88
C VAL A 671 -33.57 38.16 -20.88
N HIS A 672 -34.45 39.06 -21.33
CA HIS A 672 -35.59 38.89 -22.25
C HIS A 672 -35.79 40.22 -23.03
N PRO A 673 -36.67 40.35 -24.07
CA PRO A 673 -37.69 39.42 -24.60
C PRO A 673 -37.16 38.33 -25.59
N GLU A 674 -37.52 38.06 -26.85
CA GLU A 674 -38.58 38.46 -27.83
C GLU A 674 -38.87 37.27 -28.79
N GLU A 675 -40.05 37.08 -29.40
CA GLU A 675 -41.41 37.04 -28.82
C GLU A 675 -42.39 36.21 -29.71
N GLU A 676 -43.59 35.91 -29.16
CA GLU A 676 -44.77 35.25 -29.77
C GLU A 676 -44.74 33.78 -30.32
N VAL A 677 -45.90 33.14 -30.16
CA VAL A 677 -46.36 31.72 -30.31
C VAL A 677 -47.81 31.83 -30.88
N PRO A 678 -48.52 30.83 -31.50
CA PRO A 678 -48.28 29.38 -31.68
C PRO A 678 -48.51 28.81 -33.12
N SER A 679 -48.14 27.53 -33.31
CA SER A 679 -49.09 26.46 -33.70
C SER A 679 -48.57 25.08 -33.31
#